data_AF-A0A7C3UF39-F1
#
_entry.id   AF-A0A7C3UF39-F1
#
_cell.length_a   1.000
_cell.length_b   1.000
_cell.length_c   1.000
_cell.angle_alpha   90.00
_cell.angle_beta   90.00
_cell.angle_gamma   90.00
#
_symmetry.space_group_name_H-M   'P 1'
#
loop_
_entity.id
_entity.type
_entity.pdbx_description
1 polymer ?
#
loop_
_entity_poly.entity_id
_entity_poly.type
_entity_poly.pdbx_seq_one_letter_code
_entity_poly.pdbx_strand_id
1 'polypeptide(L)'
;MPPPVIALGIDIGCISLKAALVGEPADAGLFDDLRSRAGDLFDTREEAPREVAGRPLLVTRYRRIKGSPAEATDALLDELRAVLPEGAVGGVRVTGSGGRLISEALGAAFENEFKAIAHGVAALHPGARTVFEMGGETSKFIRLAPDGDAPGDGLRVGIADYQTNGDCAAGTGSFMDQQASRLLYDIEEVGDVVLAAGKAASIAGRCSVFAKSDMIHAQQKGYQPPEVLRGLCDAVMRNFKGTITKGKVVEPPVVFIGGVAANKGAVRALREAFGLGDGDLVVPAFHAAVGAIGAALLEAGQAARRREALRLADLDPGRLPASGFPTVAPLSMEKVLLLRDMETTAPPPPAGQRVPAFMGIDIGSVSTNFAVIDADGNVLKEIYTKTDARPVEVVSAGLAEIERELGDRIELLGVGTTGSGRELIGELTGADIVTDEITAHKTGADFIGRKIGRQVDTIFEIGGQDSKFISLQDGVVVDFAMNEACAAGTGSFLEEQAEKLGISIVGEFAQMALSSRAPIRLGERCTVFMERDVMAYMQRGARREDLVAGLAYSIATNYLNRVVRERHIGDVIFFQGGTAYNDAVAAAFSQILGKEIVVPPHNGVMGALGMALLARERYQRTGEPTTFRGWDLDKVDYTVVDFVCKGCSNHCDVRQFTIEGRKTYWGDKCSERYRKPAKVDRQPVIPDLIAFREERLLAPYEAARARVPGSAPTVGLARAMYTYDRLPFWSTFFAELGLRPLLSPESDRRIREDGVELSVAEPCFPIRVAHGHVKWLFDNGADFVFLPNQINEETEFPQYNSHACPWGQTLPFVVRAAGGLAQHGERILCPRVRFRDGRE
;
A
#
# COMPACT_ATOMS: atom_id res chain seq x y z
N MET A 1 -6.94 53.36 -21.43
CA MET A 1 -5.69 52.59 -21.28
C MET A 1 -5.86 51.29 -22.03
N PRO A 2 -4.81 50.71 -22.65
CA PRO A 2 -4.90 49.32 -23.12
C PRO A 2 -5.30 48.42 -21.94
N PRO A 3 -6.08 47.34 -22.17
CA PRO A 3 -6.41 46.39 -21.12
C PRO A 3 -5.13 45.80 -20.53
N PRO A 4 -5.08 45.54 -19.21
CA PRO A 4 -3.95 44.87 -18.58
C PRO A 4 -3.68 43.53 -19.27
N VAL A 5 -2.42 43.13 -19.38
CA VAL A 5 -2.02 41.88 -20.04
C VAL A 5 -1.55 40.91 -18.97
N ILE A 6 -2.49 40.13 -18.44
CA ILE A 6 -2.23 39.15 -17.38
C ILE A 6 -1.96 37.78 -18.00
N ALA A 7 -0.84 37.17 -17.61
CA ALA A 7 -0.54 35.79 -17.95
C ALA A 7 -1.14 34.86 -16.88
N LEU A 8 -1.94 33.88 -17.30
CA LEU A 8 -2.55 32.87 -16.45
C LEU A 8 -1.82 31.54 -16.59
N GLY A 9 -1.25 31.06 -15.49
CA GLY A 9 -0.74 29.71 -15.35
C GLY A 9 -1.72 28.82 -14.59
N ILE A 10 -2.03 27.64 -15.09
CA ILE A 10 -2.91 26.66 -14.42
C ILE A 10 -2.13 25.36 -14.21
N ASP A 11 -2.03 24.89 -12.97
CA ASP A 11 -1.48 23.58 -12.61
C ASP A 11 -2.62 22.63 -12.24
N ILE A 12 -2.84 21.64 -13.10
CA ILE A 12 -3.86 20.61 -12.95
C ILE A 12 -3.16 19.29 -12.61
N GLY A 13 -3.01 19.03 -11.31
CA GLY A 13 -2.49 17.77 -10.79
C GLY A 13 -3.56 16.68 -10.75
N CYS A 14 -3.20 15.49 -10.25
CA CYS A 14 -4.16 14.37 -10.17
C CYS A 14 -5.33 14.64 -9.21
N ILE A 15 -5.06 15.28 -8.08
CA ILE A 15 -6.05 15.53 -7.02
C ILE A 15 -6.27 17.02 -6.73
N SER A 16 -5.53 17.90 -7.41
CA SER A 16 -5.40 19.31 -7.03
C SER A 16 -5.43 20.24 -8.24
N LEU A 17 -6.06 21.40 -8.08
CA LEU A 17 -6.09 22.47 -9.07
C LEU A 17 -5.58 23.77 -8.42
N LYS A 18 -4.66 24.46 -9.10
CA LYS A 18 -4.12 25.76 -8.68
C LYS A 18 -3.91 26.65 -9.89
N ALA A 19 -4.03 27.95 -9.72
CA ALA A 19 -3.71 28.92 -10.75
C ALA A 19 -2.86 30.08 -10.21
N ALA A 20 -2.08 30.69 -11.10
CA ALA A 20 -1.28 31.87 -10.82
C ALA A 20 -1.49 32.92 -11.92
N LEU A 21 -1.59 34.18 -11.52
CA LEU A 21 -1.69 35.34 -12.38
C LEU A 21 -0.38 36.13 -12.25
N VAL A 22 0.23 36.47 -13.39
CA VAL A 22 1.41 37.33 -13.45
C VAL A 22 1.13 38.52 -14.36
N GLY A 23 1.24 39.72 -13.80
CA GLY A 23 1.00 40.98 -14.52
C GLY A 23 2.28 41.62 -15.06
N GLU A 24 2.15 42.77 -15.71
CA GLU A 24 3.27 43.69 -15.93
C GLU A 24 3.47 44.60 -14.70
N PRO A 25 4.65 45.22 -14.51
CA PRO A 25 4.88 46.14 -13.38
C PRO A 25 3.84 47.27 -13.27
N ALA A 26 3.25 47.69 -14.39
CA ALA A 26 2.18 48.69 -14.45
C ALA A 26 0.84 48.22 -13.84
N ASP A 27 0.64 46.90 -13.70
CA ASP A 27 -0.60 46.29 -13.22
C ASP A 27 -0.64 46.15 -11.69
N ALA A 28 0.40 46.62 -10.96
CA ALA A 28 0.52 46.45 -9.51
C ALA A 28 -0.72 46.92 -8.73
N GLY A 29 -1.30 48.07 -9.11
CA GLY A 29 -2.51 48.61 -8.47
C GLY A 29 -3.75 47.74 -8.68
N LEU A 30 -3.87 47.08 -9.84
CA LEU A 30 -4.95 46.12 -10.10
C LEU A 30 -4.78 44.86 -9.25
N PHE A 31 -3.56 44.37 -9.08
CA PHE A 31 -3.27 43.18 -8.29
C PHE A 31 -3.54 43.41 -6.79
N ASP A 32 -3.23 44.59 -6.26
CA ASP A 32 -3.56 44.95 -4.88
C ASP A 32 -5.08 45.09 -4.68
N ASP A 33 -5.82 45.68 -5.64
CA ASP A 33 -7.29 45.73 -5.63
C ASP A 33 -7.91 44.32 -5.63
N LEU A 34 -7.49 43.46 -6.57
CA LEU A 34 -7.93 42.06 -6.67
C LEU A 34 -7.66 41.28 -5.38
N ARG A 35 -6.49 41.46 -4.76
CA ARG A 35 -6.15 40.82 -3.48
C ARG A 35 -7.13 41.22 -2.37
N SER A 36 -7.54 42.49 -2.34
CA SER A 36 -8.44 43.02 -1.31
C SER A 36 -9.89 42.56 -1.49
N ARG A 37 -10.39 42.54 -2.72
CA ARG A 37 -11.81 42.30 -3.03
C ARG A 37 -12.17 40.83 -3.28
N ALA A 38 -11.18 40.01 -3.63
CA ALA A 38 -11.35 38.58 -3.95
C ALA A 38 -10.49 37.69 -3.03
N GLY A 39 -10.44 38.02 -1.74
CA GLY A 39 -9.62 37.32 -0.74
C GLY A 39 -10.00 35.85 -0.52
N ASP A 40 -11.21 35.44 -0.91
CA ASP A 40 -11.65 34.04 -0.86
C ASP A 40 -11.09 33.18 -2.01
N LEU A 41 -10.79 33.80 -3.16
CA LEU A 41 -10.23 33.14 -4.32
C LEU A 41 -8.70 33.06 -4.26
N PHE A 42 -8.06 34.14 -3.83
CA PHE A 42 -6.60 34.25 -3.79
C PHE A 42 -6.02 33.92 -2.41
N ASP A 43 -4.76 33.50 -2.40
CA ASP A 43 -3.97 33.36 -1.18
C ASP A 43 -3.48 34.74 -0.73
N THR A 44 -4.03 35.22 0.39
CA THR A 44 -3.80 36.57 0.93
C THR A 44 -2.99 36.56 2.22
N ARG A 45 -2.29 35.45 2.56
CA ARG A 45 -1.44 35.38 3.75
C ARG A 45 -0.35 36.46 3.69
N GLU A 46 -0.02 37.09 4.82
CA GLU A 46 0.96 38.21 4.86
C GLU A 46 2.35 37.79 4.36
N GLU A 47 2.73 36.53 4.59
CA GLU A 47 4.00 35.94 4.18
C GLU A 47 4.08 35.64 2.67
N ALA A 48 2.97 35.79 1.95
CA ALA A 48 2.87 35.48 0.52
C ALA A 48 3.55 36.56 -0.34
N PRO A 49 4.49 36.19 -1.25
CA PRO A 49 5.12 37.13 -2.16
C PRO A 49 4.09 37.91 -2.98
N ARG A 50 4.25 39.24 -3.03
CA ARG A 50 3.41 40.12 -3.86
C ARG A 50 3.87 40.22 -5.31
N GLU A 51 5.14 39.89 -5.53
CA GLU A 51 5.80 39.93 -6.82
C GLU A 51 6.71 38.72 -7.01
N VAL A 52 6.98 38.38 -8.28
CA VAL A 52 7.95 37.37 -8.67
C VAL A 52 8.70 37.86 -9.90
N ALA A 53 10.03 37.81 -9.88
CA ALA A 53 10.88 38.35 -10.96
C ALA A 53 10.53 39.81 -11.35
N GLY A 54 10.18 40.66 -10.36
CA GLY A 54 9.80 42.06 -10.59
C GLY A 54 8.41 42.27 -11.20
N ARG A 55 7.54 41.24 -11.19
CA ARG A 55 6.19 41.27 -11.76
C ARG A 55 5.14 41.01 -10.67
N PRO A 56 4.00 41.73 -10.65
CA PRO A 56 2.91 41.45 -9.71
C PRO A 56 2.41 40.01 -9.81
N LEU A 57 2.15 39.38 -8.66
CA LEU A 57 1.76 37.98 -8.54
C LEU A 57 0.48 37.83 -7.69
N LEU A 58 -0.46 37.03 -8.20
CA LEU A 58 -1.57 36.47 -7.44
C LEU A 58 -1.62 34.96 -7.65
N VAL A 59 -1.92 34.22 -6.59
CA VAL A 59 -2.03 32.75 -6.62
C VAL A 59 -3.37 32.39 -6.02
N THR A 60 -4.11 31.49 -6.65
CA THR A 60 -5.40 31.02 -6.13
C THR A 60 -5.18 30.10 -4.94
N ARG A 61 -6.17 30.01 -4.05
CA ARG A 61 -6.16 29.00 -2.99
C ARG A 61 -6.12 27.59 -3.60
N TYR A 62 -5.50 26.66 -2.88
CA TYR A 62 -5.41 25.26 -3.28
C TYR A 62 -6.82 24.63 -3.32
N ARG A 63 -7.19 24.02 -4.45
CA ARG A 63 -8.49 23.33 -4.62
C ARG A 63 -8.27 21.84 -4.83
N ARG A 64 -9.05 20.99 -4.13
CA ARG A 64 -9.10 19.55 -4.42
C ARG A 64 -10.09 19.29 -5.57
N ILE A 65 -9.70 18.47 -6.55
CA ILE A 65 -10.50 18.22 -7.76
C ILE A 65 -11.75 17.37 -7.48
N LYS A 66 -11.74 16.51 -6.45
CA LYS A 66 -12.89 15.70 -5.95
C LYS A 66 -13.88 15.23 -7.04
N GLY A 67 -13.38 14.68 -8.16
CA GLY A 67 -14.23 14.37 -9.32
C GLY A 67 -13.53 14.62 -10.64
N SER A 68 -14.19 15.34 -11.56
CA SER A 68 -13.65 15.63 -12.88
C SER A 68 -12.69 16.83 -12.86
N PRO A 69 -11.43 16.69 -13.33
CA PRO A 69 -10.52 17.81 -13.52
C PRO A 69 -11.10 18.92 -14.39
N ALA A 70 -11.95 18.56 -15.37
CA ALA A 70 -12.60 19.51 -16.24
C ALA A 70 -13.63 20.37 -15.48
N GLU A 71 -14.54 19.76 -14.72
CA GLU A 71 -15.55 20.47 -13.92
C GLU A 71 -14.89 21.41 -12.90
N ALA A 72 -13.85 20.92 -12.21
CA ALA A 72 -13.12 21.73 -11.24
C ALA A 72 -12.42 22.94 -11.89
N THR A 73 -11.89 22.75 -13.12
CA THR A 73 -11.24 23.81 -13.87
C THR A 73 -12.24 24.84 -14.39
N ASP A 74 -13.37 24.39 -14.93
CA ASP A 74 -14.43 25.28 -15.40
C ASP A 74 -14.94 26.19 -14.27
N ALA A 75 -15.23 25.61 -13.11
CA ALA A 75 -15.63 26.38 -11.92
C ALA A 75 -14.57 27.42 -11.49
N LEU A 76 -13.27 27.07 -11.57
CA LEU A 76 -12.20 28.03 -11.26
C LEU A 76 -12.12 29.15 -12.30
N LEU A 77 -12.33 28.82 -13.58
CA LEU A 77 -12.34 29.83 -14.64
C LEU A 77 -13.52 30.78 -14.50
N ASP A 78 -14.70 30.31 -14.08
CA ASP A 78 -15.86 31.16 -13.80
C ASP A 78 -15.61 32.13 -12.64
N GLU A 79 -15.01 31.65 -11.55
CA GLU A 79 -14.61 32.50 -10.44
C GLU A 79 -13.58 33.56 -10.86
N LEU A 80 -12.61 33.19 -11.70
CA LEU A 80 -11.63 34.13 -12.26
C LEU A 80 -12.29 35.16 -13.20
N ARG A 81 -13.23 34.74 -14.06
CA ARG A 81 -13.99 35.64 -14.95
C ARG A 81 -14.82 36.66 -14.16
N ALA A 82 -15.38 36.25 -13.03
CA ALA A 82 -16.20 37.12 -12.19
C ALA A 82 -15.39 38.27 -11.55
N VAL A 83 -14.09 38.06 -11.33
CA VAL A 83 -13.22 39.04 -10.65
C VAL A 83 -12.21 39.72 -11.57
N LEU A 84 -11.90 39.19 -12.74
CA LEU A 84 -10.95 39.82 -13.66
C LEU A 84 -11.66 40.78 -14.63
N PRO A 85 -11.04 41.91 -15.01
CA PRO A 85 -11.59 42.76 -16.07
C PRO A 85 -11.72 41.98 -17.38
N GLU A 86 -12.78 42.25 -18.14
CA GLU A 86 -13.00 41.58 -19.43
C GLU A 86 -11.81 41.81 -20.37
N GLY A 87 -11.28 40.73 -20.94
CA GLY A 87 -10.11 40.78 -21.84
C GLY A 87 -8.76 41.03 -21.14
N ALA A 88 -8.69 41.00 -19.81
CA ALA A 88 -7.44 41.18 -19.06
C ALA A 88 -6.45 40.00 -19.19
N VAL A 89 -6.93 38.80 -19.54
CA VAL A 89 -6.08 37.61 -19.69
C VAL A 89 -5.48 37.61 -21.10
N GLY A 90 -4.18 37.88 -21.19
CA GLY A 90 -3.42 37.94 -22.44
C GLY A 90 -2.95 36.59 -22.95
N GLY A 91 -2.90 35.57 -22.08
CA GLY A 91 -2.46 34.23 -22.44
C GLY A 91 -2.67 33.23 -21.31
N VAL A 92 -2.86 31.96 -21.68
CA VAL A 92 -3.05 30.85 -20.74
C VAL A 92 -2.05 29.76 -21.04
N ARG A 93 -1.36 29.28 -20.00
CA ARG A 93 -0.50 28.10 -20.04
C ARG A 93 -0.88 27.12 -18.97
N VAL A 94 -1.06 25.87 -19.37
CA VAL A 94 -1.49 24.78 -18.49
C VAL A 94 -0.33 23.81 -18.28
N THR A 95 -0.18 23.30 -17.06
CA THR A 95 0.77 22.25 -16.71
C THR A 95 0.12 21.23 -15.77
N GLY A 96 0.88 20.23 -15.33
CA GLY A 96 0.41 19.15 -14.48
C GLY A 96 -0.12 17.94 -15.26
N SER A 97 -0.28 16.82 -14.55
CA SER A 97 -0.64 15.52 -15.13
C SER A 97 -2.03 15.49 -15.77
N GLY A 98 -2.99 16.22 -15.21
CA GLY A 98 -4.36 16.35 -15.73
C GLY A 98 -4.54 17.50 -16.73
N GLY A 99 -3.47 18.23 -17.05
CA GLY A 99 -3.57 19.50 -17.78
C GLY A 99 -3.74 19.38 -19.30
N ARG A 100 -3.36 18.25 -19.92
CA ARG A 100 -3.23 18.15 -21.38
C ARG A 100 -4.56 18.26 -22.12
N LEU A 101 -5.54 17.44 -21.75
CA LEU A 101 -6.86 17.44 -22.40
C LEU A 101 -7.60 18.77 -22.19
N ILE A 102 -7.42 19.38 -21.01
CA ILE A 102 -7.99 20.69 -20.70
C ILE A 102 -7.28 21.79 -21.49
N SER A 103 -5.96 21.73 -21.65
CA SER A 103 -5.23 22.71 -22.46
C SER A 103 -5.68 22.72 -23.93
N GLU A 104 -5.95 21.53 -24.50
CA GLU A 104 -6.46 21.40 -25.87
C GLU A 104 -7.87 22.01 -25.98
N ALA A 105 -8.73 21.74 -25.01
CA ALA A 105 -10.09 22.28 -24.97
C ALA A 105 -10.13 23.81 -24.78
N LEU A 106 -9.19 24.37 -24.01
CA LEU A 106 -9.05 25.82 -23.83
C LEU A 106 -8.30 26.51 -24.97
N GLY A 107 -7.71 25.75 -25.91
CA GLY A 107 -6.78 26.31 -26.90
C GLY A 107 -5.51 26.91 -26.27
N ALA A 108 -5.16 26.49 -25.05
CA ALA A 108 -4.04 26.98 -24.26
C ALA A 108 -2.76 26.20 -24.54
N ALA A 109 -1.60 26.80 -24.27
CA ALA A 109 -0.32 26.09 -24.39
C ALA A 109 -0.15 25.08 -23.24
N PHE A 110 0.19 23.83 -23.54
CA PHE A 110 0.60 22.86 -22.53
C PHE A 110 2.11 22.91 -22.29
N GLU A 111 2.52 22.92 -21.03
CA GLU A 111 3.92 22.94 -20.62
C GLU A 111 4.29 21.74 -19.75
N ASN A 112 5.49 21.22 -19.99
CA ASN A 112 6.04 20.15 -19.17
C ASN A 112 6.24 20.63 -17.72
N GLU A 113 5.78 19.82 -16.77
CA GLU A 113 5.79 20.14 -15.34
C GLU A 113 7.21 20.37 -14.78
N PHE A 114 8.21 19.60 -15.21
CA PHE A 114 9.60 19.80 -14.77
C PHE A 114 10.11 21.19 -15.15
N LYS A 115 9.77 21.64 -16.36
CA LYS A 115 10.17 22.96 -16.85
C LYS A 115 9.40 24.07 -16.11
N ALA A 116 8.09 23.91 -15.91
CA ALA A 116 7.30 24.85 -15.12
C ALA A 116 7.84 24.97 -13.69
N ILE A 117 8.10 23.85 -13.01
CA ILE A 117 8.68 23.82 -11.65
C ILE A 117 10.06 24.51 -11.64
N ALA A 118 10.95 24.18 -12.57
CA ALA A 118 12.30 24.77 -12.61
C ALA A 118 12.24 26.30 -12.74
N HIS A 119 11.39 26.82 -13.64
CA HIS A 119 11.19 28.27 -13.80
C HIS A 119 10.55 28.92 -12.57
N GLY A 120 9.54 28.29 -11.97
CA GLY A 120 8.88 28.79 -10.77
C GLY A 120 9.83 28.86 -9.57
N VAL A 121 10.62 27.81 -9.34
CA VAL A 121 11.64 27.78 -8.28
C VAL A 121 12.75 28.79 -8.55
N ALA A 122 13.26 28.87 -9.78
CA ALA A 122 14.31 29.81 -10.15
C ALA A 122 13.91 31.26 -9.88
N ALA A 123 12.64 31.60 -10.13
CA ALA A 123 12.13 32.95 -9.92
C ALA A 123 11.83 33.29 -8.45
N LEU A 124 11.38 32.31 -7.65
CA LEU A 124 11.09 32.50 -6.22
C LEU A 124 12.35 32.36 -5.35
N HIS A 125 13.28 31.50 -5.75
CA HIS A 125 14.51 31.16 -5.04
C HIS A 125 15.69 30.99 -6.01
N PRO A 126 16.29 32.09 -6.52
CA PRO A 126 17.38 32.04 -7.51
C PRO A 126 18.63 31.26 -7.09
N GLY A 127 18.84 31.06 -5.78
CA GLY A 127 19.96 30.29 -5.23
C GLY A 127 19.74 28.78 -5.18
N ALA A 128 18.54 28.29 -5.51
CA ALA A 128 18.21 26.86 -5.41
C ALA A 128 19.13 25.99 -6.28
N ARG A 129 19.58 24.88 -5.72
CA ARG A 129 20.40 23.88 -6.43
C ARG A 129 19.65 22.58 -6.65
N THR A 130 18.80 22.22 -5.69
CA THR A 130 18.01 21.00 -5.74
C THR A 130 16.56 21.31 -5.39
N VAL A 131 15.62 20.69 -6.11
CA VAL A 131 14.18 20.76 -5.83
C VAL A 131 13.70 19.36 -5.49
N PHE A 132 13.05 19.24 -4.34
CA PHE A 132 12.21 18.10 -4.01
C PHE A 132 10.76 18.52 -4.18
N GLU A 133 10.00 17.79 -4.97
CA GLU A 133 8.55 17.99 -5.11
C GLU A 133 7.83 16.75 -4.60
N MET A 134 6.83 16.95 -3.75
CA MET A 134 5.94 15.88 -3.31
C MET A 134 4.48 16.32 -3.38
N GLY A 135 3.82 15.83 -4.42
CA GLY A 135 2.41 16.02 -4.69
C GLY A 135 1.54 14.86 -4.20
N GLY A 136 0.31 14.82 -4.69
CA GLY A 136 -0.67 13.80 -4.32
C GLY A 136 -0.31 12.40 -4.79
N GLU A 137 0.21 12.24 -6.01
CA GLU A 137 0.55 10.92 -6.58
C GLU A 137 1.97 10.85 -7.14
N THR A 138 2.60 12.00 -7.37
CA THR A 138 3.95 12.09 -7.93
C THR A 138 4.90 12.74 -6.94
N SER A 139 6.14 12.29 -7.00
CA SER A 139 7.28 12.87 -6.28
C SER A 139 8.42 13.05 -7.26
N LYS A 140 9.15 14.16 -7.16
CA LYS A 140 10.22 14.52 -8.09
C LYS A 140 11.46 14.98 -7.34
N PHE A 141 12.60 14.59 -7.89
CA PHE A 141 13.91 15.16 -7.64
C PHE A 141 14.33 15.93 -8.89
N ILE A 142 14.77 17.17 -8.73
CA ILE A 142 15.30 17.99 -9.83
C ILE A 142 16.57 18.67 -9.35
N ARG A 143 17.67 18.48 -10.07
CA ARG A 143 18.91 19.23 -9.86
C ARG A 143 19.00 20.34 -10.90
N LEU A 144 19.09 21.57 -10.42
CA LEU A 144 19.14 22.77 -11.24
C LEU A 144 20.59 23.13 -11.56
N ALA A 145 20.85 23.56 -12.79
CA ALA A 145 22.12 24.13 -13.20
C ALA A 145 21.92 25.48 -13.89
N PRO A 146 22.89 26.41 -13.78
CA PRO A 146 22.89 27.62 -14.61
C PRO A 146 22.92 27.25 -16.09
N ASP A 147 22.08 27.90 -16.91
CA ASP A 147 22.11 27.73 -18.37
C ASP A 147 23.32 28.50 -18.95
N GLY A 148 24.27 27.79 -19.55
CA GLY A 148 25.62 28.30 -19.86
C GLY A 148 25.74 29.18 -21.12
N ASP A 149 24.70 29.27 -21.95
CA ASP A 149 24.79 29.83 -23.32
C ASP A 149 23.96 31.11 -23.57
N ALA A 150 23.44 31.80 -22.55
CA ALA A 150 22.59 32.98 -22.75
C ALA A 150 23.02 34.24 -21.95
N PRO A 151 23.05 35.44 -22.57
CA PRO A 151 23.35 36.67 -21.86
C PRO A 151 22.09 37.25 -21.16
N GLY A 152 22.16 37.41 -19.82
CA GLY A 152 21.73 38.65 -19.16
C GLY A 152 20.41 38.75 -18.37
N ASP A 153 19.52 37.75 -18.32
CA ASP A 153 18.20 37.91 -17.64
C ASP A 153 17.96 37.01 -16.41
N GLY A 154 18.89 36.13 -16.03
CA GLY A 154 18.88 35.42 -14.73
C GLY A 154 17.72 34.44 -14.49
N LEU A 155 16.77 34.31 -15.43
CA LEU A 155 15.56 33.48 -15.30
C LEU A 155 15.63 32.13 -16.05
N ARG A 156 16.74 31.84 -16.74
CA ARG A 156 16.91 30.60 -17.52
C ARG A 156 17.77 29.60 -16.74
N VAL A 157 17.09 28.58 -16.21
CA VAL A 157 17.70 27.51 -15.40
C VAL A 157 17.55 26.18 -16.15
N GLY A 158 18.65 25.46 -16.28
CA GLY A 158 18.70 24.12 -16.85
C GLY A 158 18.41 23.03 -15.81
N ILE A 159 17.94 21.88 -16.28
CA ILE A 159 17.79 20.67 -15.45
C ILE A 159 18.98 19.77 -15.72
N ALA A 160 19.90 19.65 -14.76
CA ALA A 160 21.12 18.86 -14.89
C ALA A 160 20.92 17.39 -14.52
N ASP A 161 19.93 17.10 -13.67
CA ASP A 161 19.48 15.75 -13.37
C ASP A 161 18.04 15.80 -12.87
N TYR A 162 17.28 14.73 -13.09
CA TYR A 162 15.93 14.59 -12.56
C TYR A 162 15.59 13.13 -12.28
N GLN A 163 14.64 12.92 -11.39
CA GLN A 163 14.04 11.61 -11.15
C GLN A 163 12.60 11.82 -10.69
N THR A 164 11.73 10.88 -11.02
CA THR A 164 10.38 10.82 -10.45
C THR A 164 10.07 9.39 -10.02
N ASN A 165 9.08 9.21 -9.14
CA ASN A 165 8.58 7.88 -8.85
C ASN A 165 8.06 7.22 -10.14
N GLY A 166 8.22 5.90 -10.20
CA GLY A 166 7.56 5.10 -11.23
C GLY A 166 6.05 5.05 -11.02
N ASP A 167 5.42 3.98 -11.47
CA ASP A 167 3.96 3.93 -11.50
C ASP A 167 3.26 3.86 -10.12
N CYS A 168 4.02 3.76 -9.02
CA CYS A 168 3.52 3.59 -7.66
C CYS A 168 3.40 4.94 -6.93
N ALA A 169 2.19 5.29 -6.48
CA ALA A 169 1.92 6.46 -5.64
C ALA A 169 2.23 6.22 -4.14
N ALA A 170 2.71 5.04 -3.75
CA ALA A 170 3.01 4.76 -2.35
C ALA A 170 4.22 5.58 -1.86
N GLY A 171 4.04 6.28 -0.74
CA GLY A 171 5.02 7.25 -0.26
C GLY A 171 4.86 8.67 -0.83
N THR A 172 3.67 9.02 -1.32
CA THR A 172 3.30 10.38 -1.75
C THR A 172 2.23 10.98 -0.84
N GLY A 173 1.69 12.16 -1.17
CA GLY A 173 0.65 12.82 -0.37
C GLY A 173 -0.61 11.99 -0.18
N SER A 174 -1.14 11.36 -1.24
CA SER A 174 -2.37 10.55 -1.14
C SER A 174 -2.23 9.36 -0.19
N PHE A 175 -1.02 8.79 -0.12
CA PHE A 175 -0.70 7.74 0.84
C PHE A 175 -0.76 8.26 2.28
N MET A 176 -0.25 9.47 2.53
CA MET A 176 -0.32 10.11 3.85
C MET A 176 -1.76 10.45 4.23
N ASP A 177 -2.54 11.05 3.31
CA ASP A 177 -3.97 11.34 3.50
C ASP A 177 -4.73 10.08 3.95
N GLN A 178 -4.50 8.97 3.23
CA GLN A 178 -5.17 7.70 3.51
C GLN A 178 -4.77 7.11 4.88
N GLN A 179 -3.52 7.28 5.29
CA GLN A 179 -3.09 6.78 6.61
C GLN A 179 -3.62 7.69 7.73
N ALA A 180 -3.65 9.00 7.52
CA ALA A 180 -4.16 9.97 8.49
C ALA A 180 -5.67 9.76 8.75
N SER A 181 -6.48 9.61 7.69
CA SER A 181 -7.93 9.42 7.82
C SER A 181 -8.29 8.15 8.61
N ARG A 182 -7.45 7.10 8.54
CA ARG A 182 -7.61 5.87 9.33
C ARG A 182 -7.45 6.08 10.83
N LEU A 183 -6.71 7.11 11.23
CA LEU A 183 -6.58 7.52 12.62
C LEU A 183 -7.57 8.64 12.98
N LEU A 184 -8.50 8.96 12.07
CA LEU A 184 -9.48 10.04 12.21
C LEU A 184 -8.83 11.43 12.34
N TYR A 185 -7.75 11.65 11.60
CA TYR A 185 -7.10 12.95 11.47
C TYR A 185 -7.22 13.49 10.05
N ASP A 186 -7.45 14.79 9.94
CA ASP A 186 -7.26 15.51 8.68
C ASP A 186 -5.76 15.71 8.43
N ILE A 187 -5.32 15.53 7.17
CA ILE A 187 -3.89 15.57 6.84
C ILE A 187 -3.27 16.95 7.14
N GLU A 188 -4.08 17.99 7.05
CA GLU A 188 -3.72 19.37 7.35
C GLU A 188 -3.33 19.57 8.82
N GLU A 189 -3.84 18.74 9.74
CA GLU A 189 -3.56 18.80 11.19
C GLU A 189 -2.34 17.94 11.59
N VAL A 190 -2.04 16.90 10.82
CA VAL A 190 -0.99 15.91 11.14
C VAL A 190 0.35 16.57 11.42
N GLY A 191 0.70 17.62 10.68
CA GLY A 191 1.99 18.30 10.81
C GLY A 191 2.26 18.82 12.22
N ASP A 192 1.26 19.43 12.86
CA ASP A 192 1.40 19.97 14.21
C ASP A 192 1.31 18.87 15.27
N VAL A 193 0.45 17.87 15.05
CA VAL A 193 0.29 16.71 15.93
C VAL A 193 1.60 15.94 16.10
N VAL A 194 2.33 15.70 15.01
CA VAL A 194 3.57 14.89 15.07
C VAL A 194 4.77 15.63 15.65
N LEU A 195 4.75 16.97 15.67
CA LEU A 195 5.82 17.75 16.29
C LEU A 195 5.81 17.65 17.82
N ALA A 196 4.63 17.38 18.41
CA ALA A 196 4.49 17.15 19.84
C ALA A 196 4.91 15.73 20.30
N ALA A 197 5.08 14.79 19.36
CA ALA A 197 5.39 13.40 19.69
C ALA A 197 6.87 13.21 20.07
N GLY A 198 7.16 12.65 21.25
CA GLY A 198 8.53 12.38 21.71
C GLY A 198 9.22 11.17 21.06
N LYS A 199 8.45 10.21 20.56
CA LYS A 199 8.94 8.98 19.90
C LYS A 199 8.15 8.66 18.63
N ALA A 200 8.69 7.77 17.79
CA ALA A 200 8.12 7.36 16.51
C ALA A 200 7.84 5.84 16.48
N ALA A 201 6.69 5.44 15.95
CA ALA A 201 6.43 4.04 15.62
C ALA A 201 7.19 3.62 14.34
N SER A 202 7.49 2.32 14.19
CA SER A 202 8.05 1.80 12.94
C SER A 202 6.93 1.44 11.98
N ILE A 203 6.74 2.24 10.93
CA ILE A 203 5.70 2.04 9.91
C ILE A 203 6.35 1.79 8.54
N ALA A 204 5.78 0.90 7.74
CA ALA A 204 6.15 0.74 6.33
C ALA A 204 5.74 1.95 5.50
N GLY A 205 6.67 2.53 4.73
CA GLY A 205 6.43 3.72 3.89
C GLY A 205 6.10 3.44 2.42
N ARG A 206 6.05 2.17 2.00
CA ARG A 206 6.01 1.73 0.59
C ARG A 206 4.69 1.12 0.11
N CYS A 207 3.77 0.79 1.00
CA CYS A 207 2.52 0.13 0.63
C CYS A 207 1.44 0.48 1.66
N SER A 208 0.29 0.94 1.19
CA SER A 208 -0.86 1.31 2.04
C SER A 208 -1.40 0.13 2.85
N VAL A 209 -1.28 -1.10 2.32
CA VAL A 209 -1.72 -2.33 2.99
C VAL A 209 -0.80 -2.66 4.16
N PHE A 210 0.52 -2.66 3.94
CA PHE A 210 1.48 -2.92 5.01
C PHE A 210 1.50 -1.79 6.03
N ALA A 211 1.40 -0.54 5.59
CA ALA A 211 1.30 0.61 6.49
C ALA A 211 0.09 0.49 7.42
N LYS A 212 -1.09 0.11 6.89
CA LYS A 212 -2.29 -0.14 7.70
C LYS A 212 -2.03 -1.19 8.79
N SER A 213 -1.48 -2.34 8.41
CA SER A 213 -1.18 -3.42 9.36
C SER A 213 -0.17 -2.97 10.42
N ASP A 214 0.88 -2.27 10.01
CA ASP A 214 1.92 -1.75 10.93
C ASP A 214 1.34 -0.68 11.88
N MET A 215 0.46 0.19 11.41
CA MET A 215 -0.19 1.23 12.23
C MET A 215 -1.11 0.61 13.27
N ILE A 216 -1.94 -0.36 12.86
CA ILE A 216 -2.79 -1.14 13.77
C ILE A 216 -1.93 -1.83 14.83
N HIS A 217 -0.86 -2.50 14.40
CA HIS A 217 0.07 -3.18 15.32
C HIS A 217 0.77 -2.20 16.26
N ALA A 218 1.14 -1.01 15.78
CA ALA A 218 1.73 0.03 16.62
C ALA A 218 0.74 0.53 17.69
N GLN A 219 -0.53 0.78 17.35
CA GLN A 219 -1.55 1.14 18.33
C GLN A 219 -1.73 0.04 19.37
N GLN A 220 -1.72 -1.22 18.94
CA GLN A 220 -1.81 -2.38 19.84
C GLN A 220 -0.60 -2.51 20.79
N LYS A 221 0.57 -1.97 20.41
CA LYS A 221 1.76 -1.85 21.28
C LYS A 221 1.70 -0.64 22.22
N GLY A 222 0.60 0.11 22.23
CA GLY A 222 0.42 1.30 23.07
C GLY A 222 1.05 2.57 22.52
N TYR A 223 1.46 2.59 21.24
CA TYR A 223 1.83 3.86 20.60
C TYR A 223 0.61 4.76 20.47
N GLN A 224 0.79 6.03 20.82
CA GLN A 224 -0.28 7.02 20.69
C GLN A 224 -0.39 7.48 19.22
N PRO A 225 -1.58 7.92 18.76
CA PRO A 225 -1.75 8.36 17.38
C PRO A 225 -0.69 9.36 16.88
N PRO A 226 -0.24 10.36 17.66
CA PRO A 226 0.84 11.26 17.24
C PRO A 226 2.18 10.55 16.95
N GLU A 227 2.48 9.48 17.69
CA GLU A 227 3.72 8.69 17.54
C GLU A 227 3.65 7.76 16.32
N VAL A 228 2.45 7.27 16.00
CA VAL A 228 2.17 6.50 14.78
C VAL A 228 2.28 7.40 13.55
N LEU A 229 1.63 8.57 13.59
CA LEU A 229 1.71 9.58 12.52
C LEU A 229 3.15 10.11 12.33
N ARG A 230 3.91 10.25 13.42
CA ARG A 230 5.35 10.57 13.33
C ARG A 230 6.11 9.48 12.58
N GLY A 231 5.87 8.23 12.93
CA GLY A 231 6.44 7.07 12.24
C GLY A 231 6.08 7.01 10.75
N LEU A 232 4.85 7.40 10.41
CA LEU A 232 4.39 7.54 9.03
C LEU A 232 5.20 8.59 8.25
N CYS A 233 5.33 9.82 8.78
CA CYS A 233 6.14 10.87 8.14
C CYS A 233 7.59 10.42 7.92
N ASP A 234 8.21 9.81 8.94
CA ASP A 234 9.58 9.29 8.87
C ASP A 234 9.71 8.17 7.81
N ALA A 235 8.69 7.31 7.69
CA ALA A 235 8.66 6.24 6.71
C ALA A 235 8.51 6.75 5.27
N VAL A 236 7.66 7.76 5.04
CA VAL A 236 7.46 8.38 3.73
C VAL A 236 8.74 9.07 3.25
N MET A 237 9.42 9.83 4.11
CA MET A 237 10.65 10.53 3.72
C MET A 237 11.84 9.58 3.50
N ARG A 238 11.96 8.52 4.30
CA ARG A 238 12.93 7.43 4.00
C ARG A 238 12.63 6.76 2.67
N ASN A 239 11.35 6.57 2.34
CA ASN A 239 10.96 6.03 1.03
C ASN A 239 11.33 7.00 -0.09
N PHE A 240 11.06 8.29 0.06
CA PHE A 240 11.44 9.32 -0.91
C PHE A 240 12.95 9.28 -1.19
N LYS A 241 13.79 9.26 -0.15
CA LYS A 241 15.26 9.13 -0.30
C LYS A 241 15.66 7.85 -1.06
N GLY A 242 15.12 6.71 -0.66
CA GLY A 242 15.49 5.40 -1.21
C GLY A 242 14.91 5.08 -2.59
N THR A 243 13.87 5.79 -3.06
CA THR A 243 13.20 5.49 -4.34
C THR A 243 13.22 6.63 -5.35
N ILE A 244 13.26 7.88 -4.89
CA ILE A 244 13.30 9.06 -5.76
C ILE A 244 14.74 9.54 -5.90
N THR A 245 15.46 9.74 -4.79
CA THR A 245 16.84 10.22 -4.90
C THR A 245 17.81 9.12 -5.28
N LYS A 246 17.65 7.88 -4.79
CA LYS A 246 18.46 6.70 -5.19
C LYS A 246 19.98 6.92 -5.16
N GLY A 247 20.48 7.61 -4.14
CA GLY A 247 21.90 7.94 -4.01
C GLY A 247 22.42 9.02 -4.97
N LYS A 248 21.53 9.73 -5.69
CA LYS A 248 21.88 10.93 -6.46
C LYS A 248 22.40 12.04 -5.53
N VAL A 249 23.22 12.92 -6.10
CA VAL A 249 23.80 14.06 -5.39
C VAL A 249 22.70 15.07 -5.04
N VAL A 250 22.61 15.44 -3.77
CA VAL A 250 21.70 16.47 -3.25
C VAL A 250 22.55 17.67 -2.83
N GLU A 251 22.36 18.80 -3.51
CA GLU A 251 23.11 20.03 -3.28
C GLU A 251 22.19 21.08 -2.62
N PRO A 252 22.52 21.59 -1.42
CA PRO A 252 21.87 22.75 -0.85
C PRO A 252 22.15 24.06 -1.64
N PRO A 253 21.25 25.06 -1.60
CA PRO A 253 19.94 25.05 -0.95
C PRO A 253 18.95 24.12 -1.67
N VAL A 254 18.25 23.30 -0.87
CA VAL A 254 17.19 22.39 -1.30
C VAL A 254 15.85 23.09 -1.11
N VAL A 255 15.05 23.19 -2.17
CA VAL A 255 13.70 23.74 -2.11
C VAL A 255 12.69 22.61 -2.11
N PHE A 256 11.87 22.51 -1.07
CA PHE A 256 10.82 21.50 -0.95
C PHE A 256 9.45 22.09 -1.28
N ILE A 257 8.82 21.54 -2.32
CA ILE A 257 7.57 22.03 -2.90
C ILE A 257 6.53 20.92 -3.02
N GLY A 258 5.31 21.28 -3.42
CA GLY A 258 4.16 20.38 -3.50
C GLY A 258 3.22 20.50 -2.30
N GLY A 259 2.18 19.67 -2.28
CA GLY A 259 1.17 19.67 -1.22
C GLY A 259 1.72 19.18 0.12
N VAL A 260 2.59 18.16 0.08
CA VAL A 260 3.18 17.55 1.29
C VAL A 260 4.12 18.52 2.02
N ALA A 261 4.67 19.51 1.32
CA ALA A 261 5.53 20.53 1.92
C ALA A 261 4.80 21.41 2.96
N ALA A 262 3.46 21.43 2.97
CA ALA A 262 2.68 22.07 4.04
C ALA A 262 2.81 21.34 5.39
N ASN A 263 3.09 20.03 5.37
CA ASN A 263 3.12 19.21 6.57
C ASN A 263 4.48 19.36 7.27
N LYS A 264 4.50 20.12 8.38
CA LYS A 264 5.74 20.38 9.16
C LYS A 264 6.43 19.10 9.63
N GLY A 265 5.67 18.04 9.89
CA GLY A 265 6.18 16.71 10.21
C GLY A 265 6.98 16.08 9.06
N ALA A 266 6.44 16.14 7.85
CA ALA A 266 7.13 15.72 6.64
C ALA A 266 8.39 16.53 6.38
N VAL A 267 8.33 17.86 6.53
CA VAL A 267 9.50 18.76 6.38
C VAL A 267 10.62 18.38 7.37
N ARG A 268 10.26 18.11 8.63
CA ARG A 268 11.21 17.66 9.66
C ARG A 268 11.82 16.30 9.31
N ALA A 269 10.98 15.33 8.96
CA ALA A 269 11.42 14.00 8.57
C ALA A 269 12.33 14.02 7.33
N LEU A 270 12.07 14.92 6.38
CA LEU A 270 12.88 15.11 5.18
C LEU A 270 14.26 15.65 5.56
N ARG A 271 14.31 16.69 6.41
CA ARG A 271 15.56 17.25 6.92
C ARG A 271 16.41 16.18 7.61
N GLU A 272 15.81 15.39 8.50
CA GLU A 272 16.47 14.30 9.21
C GLU A 272 16.97 13.20 8.26
N ALA A 273 16.13 12.77 7.30
CA ALA A 273 16.48 11.69 6.37
C ALA A 273 17.69 12.01 5.47
N PHE A 274 17.84 13.28 5.09
CA PHE A 274 18.94 13.77 4.25
C PHE A 274 20.08 14.40 5.03
N GLY A 275 19.97 14.55 6.36
CA GLY A 275 20.99 15.18 7.20
C GLY A 275 21.23 16.66 6.86
N LEU A 276 20.19 17.37 6.45
CA LEU A 276 20.28 18.78 6.04
C LEU A 276 20.34 19.70 7.27
N GLY A 277 21.26 20.67 7.26
CA GLY A 277 21.44 21.64 8.33
C GLY A 277 20.37 22.74 8.34
N ASP A 278 20.50 23.65 9.31
CA ASP A 278 19.63 24.82 9.40
C ASP A 278 19.91 25.79 8.26
N GLY A 279 18.90 26.02 7.41
CA GLY A 279 18.99 26.87 6.21
C GLY A 279 19.24 26.10 4.91
N ASP A 280 19.61 24.81 4.97
CA ASP A 280 19.84 23.98 3.78
C ASP A 280 18.53 23.56 3.09
N LEU A 281 17.42 23.53 3.83
CA LEU A 281 16.08 23.17 3.35
C LEU A 281 15.13 24.36 3.47
N VAL A 282 14.54 24.75 2.34
CA VAL A 282 13.61 25.88 2.22
C VAL A 282 12.25 25.39 1.72
N VAL A 283 11.18 25.81 2.38
CA VAL A 283 9.80 25.63 1.90
C VAL A 283 9.26 27.00 1.47
N PRO A 284 8.95 27.24 0.18
CA PRO A 284 8.41 28.53 -0.27
C PRO A 284 7.01 28.78 0.29
N ALA A 285 6.60 30.05 0.44
CA ALA A 285 5.23 30.41 0.81
C ALA A 285 4.17 29.80 -0.14
N PHE A 286 4.45 29.79 -1.45
CA PHE A 286 3.61 29.18 -2.49
C PHE A 286 4.04 27.76 -2.87
N HIS A 287 4.57 26.98 -1.92
CA HIS A 287 5.10 25.63 -2.16
C HIS A 287 4.18 24.74 -3.03
N ALA A 288 2.86 24.82 -2.88
CA ALA A 288 1.90 24.00 -3.64
C ALA A 288 1.61 24.50 -5.07
N ALA A 289 1.92 25.76 -5.39
CA ALA A 289 1.53 26.43 -6.63
C ALA A 289 2.71 26.81 -7.54
N VAL A 290 3.93 26.37 -7.22
CA VAL A 290 5.15 26.69 -7.97
C VAL A 290 5.05 26.32 -9.46
N GLY A 291 4.40 25.19 -9.79
CA GLY A 291 4.13 24.80 -11.17
C GLY A 291 3.24 25.80 -11.92
N ALA A 292 2.17 26.28 -11.29
CA ALA A 292 1.29 27.31 -11.87
C ALA A 292 2.03 28.64 -12.06
N ILE A 293 2.85 29.05 -11.07
CA ILE A 293 3.68 30.27 -11.17
C ILE A 293 4.66 30.17 -12.33
N GLY A 294 5.36 29.04 -12.47
CA GLY A 294 6.27 28.81 -13.58
C GLY A 294 5.57 28.80 -14.95
N ALA A 295 4.38 28.21 -15.04
CA ALA A 295 3.56 28.26 -16.24
C ALA A 295 3.14 29.71 -16.58
N ALA A 296 2.70 30.48 -15.59
CA ALA A 296 2.35 31.89 -15.77
C ALA A 296 3.56 32.71 -16.25
N LEU A 297 4.74 32.53 -15.65
CA LEU A 297 5.99 33.20 -16.05
C LEU A 297 6.42 32.86 -17.48
N LEU A 298 6.33 31.59 -17.86
CA LEU A 298 6.63 31.13 -19.22
C LEU A 298 5.68 31.73 -20.26
N GLU A 299 4.40 31.87 -19.90
CA GLU A 299 3.42 32.55 -20.74
C GLU A 299 3.69 34.06 -20.81
N ALA A 300 4.01 34.69 -19.69
CA ALA A 300 4.30 36.10 -19.60
C ALA A 300 5.56 36.50 -20.40
N GLY A 301 6.54 35.59 -20.54
CA GLY A 301 7.69 35.75 -21.42
C GLY A 301 7.39 35.60 -22.92
N GLN A 302 6.26 34.97 -23.28
CA GLN A 302 5.79 34.80 -24.66
C GLN A 302 4.69 35.80 -25.06
N ALA A 303 3.92 36.30 -24.09
CA ALA A 303 2.80 37.24 -24.26
C ALA A 303 3.22 38.57 -24.91
N ALA A 304 4.50 38.97 -24.79
CA ALA A 304 5.06 40.10 -25.53
C ALA A 304 4.94 39.96 -27.07
N ARG A 305 4.67 38.75 -27.60
CA ARG A 305 4.52 38.47 -29.04
C ARG A 305 3.07 38.27 -29.52
N ARG A 306 2.08 38.11 -28.64
CA ARG A 306 0.66 37.93 -29.00
C ARG A 306 -0.17 39.03 -28.35
N ARG A 307 -0.63 40.02 -29.14
CA ARG A 307 -1.43 41.16 -28.67
C ARG A 307 -2.94 40.97 -28.81
N GLU A 308 -3.40 39.74 -29.02
CA GLU A 308 -4.84 39.44 -29.08
C GLU A 308 -5.29 38.89 -27.73
N ALA A 309 -6.20 39.61 -27.07
CA ALA A 309 -6.80 39.16 -25.82
C ALA A 309 -7.51 37.81 -26.05
N LEU A 310 -7.11 36.78 -25.30
CA LEU A 310 -7.77 35.49 -25.36
C LEU A 310 -9.08 35.60 -24.56
N ARG A 311 -10.22 35.33 -25.18
CA ARG A 311 -11.41 34.99 -24.39
C ARG A 311 -11.13 33.63 -23.76
N LEU A 312 -11.21 33.54 -22.43
CA LEU A 312 -11.24 32.26 -21.73
C LEU A 312 -12.42 31.46 -22.29
N ALA A 313 -12.15 30.53 -23.22
CA ALA A 313 -13.18 29.73 -23.86
C ALA A 313 -14.00 28.97 -22.79
N ASP A 314 -15.30 28.85 -22.99
CA ASP A 314 -16.16 28.03 -22.13
C ASP A 314 -15.67 26.59 -22.23
N LEU A 315 -15.24 26.01 -21.11
CA LEU A 315 -14.90 24.60 -21.06
C LEU A 315 -16.24 23.87 -20.94
N ASP A 316 -16.63 23.08 -21.95
CA ASP A 316 -17.78 22.18 -21.84
C ASP A 316 -17.27 20.78 -21.49
N PRO A 317 -17.32 20.34 -20.21
CA PRO A 317 -16.82 19.03 -19.81
C PRO A 317 -17.50 17.88 -20.58
N GLY A 318 -18.73 18.07 -21.04
CA GLY A 318 -19.51 17.08 -21.79
C GLY A 318 -19.10 16.92 -23.26
N ARG A 319 -18.28 17.83 -23.80
CA ARG A 319 -17.76 17.78 -25.19
C ARG A 319 -16.31 17.35 -25.29
N LEU A 320 -15.65 17.13 -24.16
CA LEU A 320 -14.27 16.65 -24.14
C LEU A 320 -14.22 15.25 -24.78
N PRO A 321 -13.37 15.03 -25.80
CA PRO A 321 -13.32 13.75 -26.48
C PRO A 321 -12.86 12.67 -25.51
N ALA A 322 -13.77 11.77 -25.13
CA ALA A 322 -13.40 10.56 -24.41
C ALA A 322 -12.44 9.75 -25.30
N SER A 323 -11.21 9.56 -24.84
CA SER A 323 -10.27 8.71 -25.57
C SER A 323 -10.81 7.28 -25.67
N GLY A 324 -10.45 6.53 -26.71
CA GLY A 324 -10.78 5.10 -26.76
C GLY A 324 -10.17 4.37 -25.57
N PHE A 325 -11.01 3.71 -24.78
CA PHE A 325 -10.59 2.86 -23.66
C PHE A 325 -10.76 1.39 -24.02
N PRO A 326 -9.88 0.49 -23.54
CA PRO A 326 -10.14 -0.94 -23.66
C PRO A 326 -11.34 -1.30 -22.81
N THR A 327 -12.34 -1.97 -23.38
CA THR A 327 -13.57 -2.33 -22.68
C THR A 327 -13.75 -3.85 -22.56
N VAL A 328 -14.65 -4.26 -21.67
CA VAL A 328 -15.13 -5.64 -21.51
C VAL A 328 -16.66 -5.67 -21.66
N ALA A 329 -17.24 -6.87 -21.66
CA ALA A 329 -18.69 -7.04 -21.75
C ALA A 329 -19.40 -6.35 -20.57
N PRO A 330 -20.60 -5.78 -20.78
CA PRO A 330 -21.45 -5.28 -19.69
C PRO A 330 -21.69 -6.34 -18.61
N LEU A 331 -21.78 -5.93 -17.35
CA LEU A 331 -22.15 -6.82 -16.27
C LEU A 331 -23.59 -7.32 -16.45
N SER A 332 -23.86 -8.57 -16.06
CA SER A 332 -25.21 -9.15 -16.11
C SER A 332 -25.48 -10.01 -14.88
N MET A 333 -26.69 -9.88 -14.36
CA MET A 333 -27.23 -10.68 -13.25
C MET A 333 -27.90 -11.98 -13.71
N GLU A 334 -27.96 -12.26 -15.02
CA GLU A 334 -28.69 -13.41 -15.58
C GLU A 334 -28.28 -14.77 -14.97
N LYS A 335 -26.99 -14.93 -14.63
CA LYS A 335 -26.45 -16.14 -14.00
C LYS A 335 -26.01 -15.88 -12.55
N VAL A 336 -26.67 -14.96 -11.86
CA VAL A 336 -26.42 -14.68 -10.44
C VAL A 336 -27.66 -15.01 -9.64
N LEU A 337 -27.54 -15.91 -8.67
CA LEU A 337 -28.61 -16.28 -7.76
C LEU A 337 -28.36 -15.69 -6.38
N LEU A 338 -29.16 -14.70 -5.99
CA LEU A 338 -29.07 -14.02 -4.69
C LEU A 338 -30.02 -14.69 -3.68
N LEU A 339 -29.57 -15.75 -3.01
CA LEU A 339 -30.37 -16.43 -1.99
C LEU A 339 -30.44 -15.65 -0.67
N ARG A 340 -29.48 -14.77 -0.43
CA ARG A 340 -29.46 -13.87 0.74
C ARG A 340 -30.70 -12.97 0.87
N ASP A 341 -31.39 -12.70 -0.23
CA ASP A 341 -32.59 -11.86 -0.24
C ASP A 341 -33.88 -12.69 0.00
N MET A 342 -33.77 -14.03 0.09
CA MET A 342 -34.91 -14.95 0.19
C MET A 342 -35.13 -15.58 1.57
N GLU A 343 -34.12 -15.61 2.45
CA GLU A 343 -34.22 -16.26 3.77
C GLU A 343 -33.90 -15.24 4.88
N THR A 344 -34.90 -14.89 5.70
CA THR A 344 -34.71 -14.11 6.92
C THR A 344 -34.33 -15.03 8.07
N THR A 345 -33.58 -14.52 9.06
CA THR A 345 -33.37 -15.20 10.35
C THR A 345 -34.70 -15.74 10.90
N ALA A 346 -34.68 -16.94 11.46
CA ALA A 346 -35.85 -17.52 12.10
C ALA A 346 -36.35 -16.58 13.21
N PRO A 347 -37.68 -16.42 13.38
CA PRO A 347 -38.20 -15.58 14.45
C PRO A 347 -37.67 -16.09 15.80
N PRO A 348 -37.30 -15.18 16.72
CA PRO A 348 -36.76 -15.59 18.01
C PRO A 348 -37.79 -16.46 18.75
N PRO A 349 -37.34 -17.45 19.53
CA PRO A 349 -38.24 -18.31 20.29
C PRO A 349 -39.19 -17.48 21.18
N PRO A 350 -40.44 -17.92 21.40
CA PRO A 350 -41.38 -17.24 22.29
C PRO A 350 -40.79 -17.04 23.69
N ALA A 351 -41.09 -15.89 24.32
CA ALA A 351 -40.61 -15.59 25.66
C ALA A 351 -41.09 -16.65 26.67
N GLY A 352 -40.17 -17.18 27.50
CA GLY A 352 -40.45 -18.22 28.49
C GLY A 352 -40.24 -19.66 28.01
N GLN A 353 -39.94 -19.88 26.73
CA GLN A 353 -39.56 -21.20 26.20
C GLN A 353 -38.09 -21.17 25.79
N ARG A 354 -37.22 -21.83 26.58
CA ARG A 354 -35.81 -21.98 26.23
C ARG A 354 -35.66 -23.09 25.21
N VAL A 355 -35.07 -22.78 24.06
CA VAL A 355 -34.72 -23.78 23.04
C VAL A 355 -33.23 -24.10 23.07
N PRO A 356 -32.83 -25.36 22.81
CA PRO A 356 -31.43 -25.71 22.58
C PRO A 356 -30.81 -24.86 21.47
N ALA A 357 -29.67 -24.24 21.73
CA ALA A 357 -28.97 -23.41 20.78
C ALA A 357 -27.45 -23.64 20.78
N PHE A 358 -26.81 -23.28 19.68
CA PHE A 358 -25.37 -23.33 19.49
C PHE A 358 -24.88 -22.02 18.91
N MET A 359 -23.68 -21.58 19.30
CA MET A 359 -23.12 -20.32 18.84
C MET A 359 -21.77 -20.56 18.17
N GLY A 360 -21.55 -19.88 17.05
CA GLY A 360 -20.26 -19.80 16.41
C GLY A 360 -19.77 -18.37 16.36
N ILE A 361 -18.48 -18.19 16.53
CA ILE A 361 -17.80 -16.90 16.49
C ILE A 361 -16.65 -17.01 15.50
N ASP A 362 -16.64 -16.16 14.49
CA ASP A 362 -15.55 -16.06 13.50
C ASP A 362 -14.84 -14.73 13.67
N ILE A 363 -13.58 -14.79 14.12
CA ILE A 363 -12.80 -13.62 14.53
C ILE A 363 -11.72 -13.33 13.51
N GLY A 364 -12.10 -12.60 12.47
CA GLY A 364 -11.21 -12.09 11.43
C GLY A 364 -10.44 -10.84 11.86
N SER A 365 -9.43 -10.47 11.07
CA SER A 365 -8.64 -9.25 11.26
C SER A 365 -9.44 -7.97 10.96
N VAL A 366 -10.45 -8.07 10.08
CA VAL A 366 -11.31 -6.96 9.65
C VAL A 366 -12.70 -7.02 10.25
N SER A 367 -13.30 -8.21 10.30
CA SER A 367 -14.65 -8.44 10.80
C SER A 367 -14.70 -9.52 11.86
N THR A 368 -15.59 -9.34 12.84
CA THR A 368 -15.98 -10.34 13.82
C THR A 368 -17.44 -10.69 13.57
N ASN A 369 -17.70 -11.98 13.42
CA ASN A 369 -18.99 -12.50 13.01
C ASN A 369 -19.54 -13.47 14.05
N PHE A 370 -20.85 -13.42 14.30
CA PHE A 370 -21.56 -14.34 15.17
C PHE A 370 -22.70 -15.01 14.40
N ALA A 371 -22.95 -16.27 14.71
CA ALA A 371 -24.16 -16.98 14.31
C ALA A 371 -24.66 -17.81 15.49
N VAL A 372 -25.92 -17.62 15.86
CA VAL A 372 -26.63 -18.45 16.84
C VAL A 372 -27.66 -19.28 16.09
N ILE A 373 -27.60 -20.60 16.25
CA ILE A 373 -28.51 -21.55 15.59
C ILE A 373 -29.29 -22.37 16.62
N ASP A 374 -30.48 -22.82 16.23
CA ASP A 374 -31.24 -23.83 16.98
C ASP A 374 -30.70 -25.27 16.74
N ALA A 375 -31.35 -26.26 17.35
CA ALA A 375 -31.00 -27.67 17.17
C ALA A 375 -31.08 -28.16 15.71
N ASP A 376 -31.99 -27.62 14.91
CA ASP A 376 -32.17 -27.98 13.50
C ASP A 376 -31.15 -27.27 12.59
N GLY A 377 -30.50 -26.23 13.10
CA GLY A 377 -29.49 -25.43 12.41
C GLY A 377 -30.08 -24.20 11.73
N ASN A 378 -31.29 -23.79 12.08
CA ASN A 378 -31.86 -22.52 11.63
C ASN A 378 -31.18 -21.38 12.39
N VAL A 379 -30.83 -20.31 11.67
CA VAL A 379 -30.17 -19.13 12.25
C VAL A 379 -31.19 -18.29 13.01
N LEU A 380 -31.00 -18.20 14.33
CA LEU A 380 -31.81 -17.37 15.24
C LEU A 380 -31.32 -15.92 15.26
N LYS A 381 -30.00 -15.72 15.16
CA LYS A 381 -29.35 -14.40 15.14
C LYS A 381 -28.03 -14.49 14.40
N GLU A 382 -27.73 -13.45 13.66
CA GLU A 382 -26.40 -13.18 13.12
C GLU A 382 -25.95 -11.78 13.51
N ILE A 383 -24.64 -11.59 13.65
CA ILE A 383 -24.01 -10.29 13.83
C ILE A 383 -22.80 -10.25 12.91
N TYR A 384 -22.72 -9.23 12.05
CA TYR A 384 -21.55 -8.91 11.24
C TYR A 384 -21.05 -7.54 11.66
N THR A 385 -19.87 -7.45 12.26
CA THR A 385 -19.33 -6.17 12.74
C THR A 385 -17.83 -6.05 12.45
N LYS A 386 -17.31 -4.82 12.41
CA LYS A 386 -15.87 -4.56 12.21
C LYS A 386 -15.10 -4.89 13.49
N THR A 387 -13.98 -5.61 13.37
CA THR A 387 -13.12 -5.98 14.51
C THR A 387 -12.37 -4.76 15.07
N ASP A 388 -12.10 -3.75 14.24
CA ASP A 388 -11.38 -2.51 14.57
C ASP A 388 -10.14 -2.73 15.44
N ALA A 389 -9.42 -3.82 15.18
CA ALA A 389 -8.23 -4.24 15.91
C ALA A 389 -8.40 -4.46 17.43
N ARG A 390 -9.65 -4.53 17.92
CA ARG A 390 -10.03 -4.71 19.32
C ARG A 390 -10.92 -5.97 19.48
N PRO A 391 -10.38 -7.17 19.19
CA PRO A 391 -11.19 -8.38 19.11
C PRO A 391 -11.91 -8.74 20.42
N VAL A 392 -11.29 -8.48 21.57
CA VAL A 392 -11.91 -8.76 22.88
C VAL A 392 -13.12 -7.85 23.12
N GLU A 393 -12.95 -6.54 22.96
CA GLU A 393 -14.03 -5.56 23.15
C GLU A 393 -15.20 -5.80 22.20
N VAL A 394 -14.90 -6.06 20.92
CA VAL A 394 -15.92 -6.34 19.90
C VAL A 394 -16.66 -7.63 20.20
N VAL A 395 -15.95 -8.67 20.65
CA VAL A 395 -16.59 -9.93 21.04
C VAL A 395 -17.46 -9.73 22.29
N SER A 396 -16.98 -9.02 23.31
CA SER A 396 -17.77 -8.70 24.51
C SER A 396 -19.07 -7.97 24.16
N ALA A 397 -18.99 -6.97 23.27
CA ALA A 397 -20.17 -6.24 22.81
C ALA A 397 -21.15 -7.15 22.05
N GLY A 398 -20.65 -8.03 21.17
CA GLY A 398 -21.48 -8.99 20.45
C GLY A 398 -22.16 -10.01 21.37
N LEU A 399 -21.44 -10.53 22.38
CA LEU A 399 -22.01 -11.43 23.38
C LEU A 399 -23.08 -10.74 24.22
N ALA A 400 -22.86 -9.50 24.65
CA ALA A 400 -23.85 -8.72 25.39
C ALA A 400 -25.11 -8.44 24.54
N GLU A 401 -24.95 -8.19 23.23
CA GLU A 401 -26.09 -8.06 22.32
C GLU A 401 -26.91 -9.36 22.23
N ILE A 402 -26.23 -10.49 22.07
CA ILE A 402 -26.87 -11.81 21.99
C ILE A 402 -27.57 -12.15 23.31
N GLU A 403 -26.93 -11.91 24.46
CA GLU A 403 -27.52 -12.15 25.78
C GLU A 403 -28.80 -11.34 25.96
N ARG A 404 -28.76 -10.04 25.63
CA ARG A 404 -29.91 -9.13 25.75
C ARG A 404 -31.10 -9.57 24.90
N GLU A 405 -30.86 -10.10 23.70
CA GLU A 405 -31.93 -10.44 22.76
C GLU A 405 -32.42 -11.89 22.88
N LEU A 406 -31.52 -12.82 23.16
CA LEU A 406 -31.78 -14.26 23.14
C LEU A 406 -31.51 -14.99 24.45
N GLY A 407 -30.78 -14.43 25.41
CA GLY A 407 -30.29 -15.13 26.61
C GLY A 407 -31.36 -15.89 27.40
N ASP A 408 -32.51 -15.25 27.64
CA ASP A 408 -33.66 -15.86 28.35
C ASP A 408 -34.48 -16.84 27.48
N ARG A 409 -34.19 -16.89 26.17
CA ARG A 409 -34.93 -17.66 25.15
C ARG A 409 -34.15 -18.87 24.64
N ILE A 410 -32.86 -18.97 24.97
CA ILE A 410 -32.00 -20.06 24.51
C ILE A 410 -31.33 -20.76 25.68
N GLU A 411 -31.07 -22.05 25.50
CA GLU A 411 -30.15 -22.84 26.29
C GLU A 411 -28.92 -23.11 25.42
N LEU A 412 -27.81 -22.44 25.71
CA LEU A 412 -26.60 -22.58 24.91
C LEU A 412 -25.90 -23.89 25.26
N LEU A 413 -25.88 -24.82 24.31
CA LEU A 413 -25.33 -26.18 24.48
C LEU A 413 -23.95 -26.35 23.85
N GLY A 414 -23.46 -25.38 23.10
CA GLY A 414 -22.11 -25.40 22.58
C GLY A 414 -21.68 -24.10 21.90
N VAL A 415 -20.39 -23.80 21.98
CA VAL A 415 -19.75 -22.64 21.36
C VAL A 415 -18.54 -23.05 20.53
N GLY A 416 -18.43 -22.52 19.32
CA GLY A 416 -17.27 -22.72 18.45
C GLY A 416 -16.59 -21.42 18.05
N THR A 417 -15.26 -21.41 17.93
CA THR A 417 -14.50 -20.25 17.43
C THR A 417 -13.61 -20.57 16.23
N THR A 418 -13.54 -19.63 15.28
CA THR A 418 -12.66 -19.68 14.10
C THR A 418 -12.09 -18.30 13.73
N GLY A 419 -11.34 -18.24 12.63
CA GLY A 419 -10.62 -17.05 12.18
C GLY A 419 -9.28 -16.85 12.88
N SER A 420 -8.67 -15.69 12.64
CA SER A 420 -7.34 -15.30 13.16
C SER A 420 -7.27 -15.13 14.69
N GLY A 421 -8.38 -14.77 15.33
CA GLY A 421 -8.49 -14.56 16.78
C GLY A 421 -9.03 -15.76 17.57
N ARG A 422 -9.28 -16.90 16.89
CA ARG A 422 -10.03 -18.04 17.45
C ARG A 422 -9.52 -18.61 18.76
N GLU A 423 -8.20 -18.66 18.94
CA GLU A 423 -7.56 -19.30 20.10
C GLU A 423 -7.76 -18.43 21.35
N LEU A 424 -7.49 -17.13 21.24
CA LEU A 424 -7.67 -16.18 22.33
C LEU A 424 -9.14 -16.11 22.75
N ILE A 425 -10.02 -15.90 21.78
CA ILE A 425 -11.45 -15.79 22.05
C ILE A 425 -12.01 -17.13 22.48
N GLY A 426 -11.49 -18.24 21.95
CA GLY A 426 -11.86 -19.59 22.38
C GLY A 426 -11.56 -19.84 23.86
N GLU A 427 -10.36 -19.48 24.32
CA GLU A 427 -10.00 -19.58 25.74
C GLU A 427 -10.83 -18.63 26.63
N LEU A 428 -11.06 -17.39 26.19
CA LEU A 428 -11.82 -16.39 26.96
C LEU A 428 -13.31 -16.73 27.06
N THR A 429 -13.91 -17.24 25.99
CA THR A 429 -15.33 -17.63 25.96
C THR A 429 -15.57 -19.03 26.52
N GLY A 430 -14.53 -19.87 26.62
CA GLY A 430 -14.68 -21.29 26.94
C GLY A 430 -15.28 -22.08 25.78
N ALA A 431 -14.81 -21.83 24.56
CA ALA A 431 -15.30 -22.49 23.36
C ALA A 431 -15.07 -24.01 23.39
N ASP A 432 -16.11 -24.75 23.03
CA ASP A 432 -16.11 -26.20 22.90
C ASP A 432 -15.41 -26.66 21.63
N ILE A 433 -15.23 -25.82 20.61
CA ILE A 433 -14.47 -26.23 19.43
C ILE A 433 -13.73 -25.04 18.84
N VAL A 434 -12.43 -25.21 18.63
CA VAL A 434 -11.56 -24.20 18.01
C VAL A 434 -10.95 -24.85 16.78
N THR A 435 -11.24 -24.32 15.59
CA THR A 435 -10.75 -24.90 14.34
C THR A 435 -10.52 -23.82 13.28
N ASP A 436 -9.83 -24.19 12.20
CA ASP A 436 -9.54 -23.29 11.10
C ASP A 436 -10.79 -22.87 10.33
N GLU A 437 -10.68 -21.75 9.65
CA GLU A 437 -11.77 -21.12 8.91
C GLU A 437 -12.17 -21.88 7.64
N ILE A 438 -11.27 -22.67 7.05
CA ILE A 438 -11.57 -23.48 5.86
C ILE A 438 -12.60 -24.54 6.24
N THR A 439 -12.37 -25.23 7.34
CA THR A 439 -13.31 -26.22 7.90
C THR A 439 -14.65 -25.58 8.26
N ALA A 440 -14.64 -24.38 8.85
CA ALA A 440 -15.85 -23.66 9.23
C ALA A 440 -16.68 -23.23 8.01
N HIS A 441 -16.10 -22.48 7.06
CA HIS A 441 -16.78 -22.03 5.84
C HIS A 441 -17.32 -23.21 5.02
N LYS A 442 -16.52 -24.28 4.88
CA LYS A 442 -16.96 -25.51 4.24
C LYS A 442 -18.20 -26.09 4.91
N THR A 443 -18.22 -26.13 6.25
CA THR A 443 -19.31 -26.75 7.00
C THR A 443 -20.60 -25.95 6.86
N GLY A 444 -20.53 -24.62 6.96
CA GLY A 444 -21.66 -23.74 6.69
C GLY A 444 -22.17 -23.90 5.26
N ALA A 445 -21.26 -23.89 4.27
CA ALA A 445 -21.62 -23.98 2.85
C ALA A 445 -22.30 -25.29 2.49
N ASP A 446 -21.76 -26.42 2.95
CA ASP A 446 -22.32 -27.75 2.73
C ASP A 446 -23.70 -27.89 3.37
N PHE A 447 -23.88 -27.37 4.60
CA PHE A 447 -25.19 -27.36 5.27
C PHE A 447 -26.25 -26.59 4.48
N ILE A 448 -25.93 -25.35 4.06
CA ILE A 448 -26.83 -24.53 3.26
C ILE A 448 -27.10 -25.18 1.90
N GLY A 449 -26.06 -25.67 1.22
CA GLY A 449 -26.16 -26.36 -0.05
C GLY A 449 -27.13 -27.54 0.00
N ARG A 450 -27.03 -28.39 1.03
CA ARG A 450 -27.96 -29.51 1.25
C ARG A 450 -29.40 -29.02 1.50
N LYS A 451 -29.57 -27.97 2.31
CA LYS A 451 -30.89 -27.40 2.65
C LYS A 451 -31.63 -26.90 1.39
N ILE A 452 -30.91 -26.32 0.44
CA ILE A 452 -31.48 -25.80 -0.82
C ILE A 452 -31.44 -26.83 -1.98
N GLY A 453 -30.99 -28.06 -1.73
CA GLY A 453 -30.90 -29.10 -2.76
C GLY A 453 -29.81 -28.85 -3.82
N ARG A 454 -28.76 -28.10 -3.48
CA ARG A 454 -27.63 -27.79 -4.37
C ARG A 454 -26.31 -28.12 -3.68
N GLN A 455 -25.69 -29.22 -4.08
CA GLN A 455 -24.40 -29.63 -3.52
C GLN A 455 -23.32 -28.65 -3.98
N VAL A 456 -22.75 -27.90 -3.05
CA VAL A 456 -21.65 -26.95 -3.30
C VAL A 456 -20.36 -27.71 -3.60
N ASP A 457 -19.67 -27.31 -4.66
CA ASP A 457 -18.37 -27.88 -5.05
C ASP A 457 -17.23 -26.85 -4.99
N THR A 458 -17.57 -25.56 -4.98
CA THR A 458 -16.58 -24.48 -5.00
C THR A 458 -17.05 -23.33 -4.13
N ILE A 459 -16.17 -22.84 -3.26
CA ILE A 459 -16.42 -21.65 -2.44
C ILE A 459 -15.42 -20.57 -2.82
N PHE A 460 -15.97 -19.42 -3.22
CA PHE A 460 -15.25 -18.16 -3.28
C PHE A 460 -15.59 -17.35 -2.04
N GLU A 461 -14.63 -17.18 -1.13
CA GLU A 461 -14.79 -16.31 0.03
C GLU A 461 -13.89 -15.10 -0.13
N ILE A 462 -14.48 -13.90 -0.13
CA ILE A 462 -13.73 -12.65 -0.27
C ILE A 462 -14.09 -11.72 0.88
N GLY A 463 -13.22 -11.73 1.88
CA GLY A 463 -13.27 -10.85 3.03
C GLY A 463 -12.75 -9.44 2.74
N GLY A 464 -12.51 -8.69 3.82
CA GLY A 464 -11.99 -7.32 3.73
C GLY A 464 -10.50 -7.25 3.39
N GLN A 465 -9.68 -8.17 3.89
CA GLN A 465 -8.22 -8.16 3.74
C GLN A 465 -7.62 -9.43 3.15
N ASP A 466 -8.35 -10.53 3.20
CA ASP A 466 -7.96 -11.83 2.69
C ASP A 466 -9.05 -12.39 1.77
N SER A 467 -8.72 -13.42 1.03
CA SER A 467 -9.62 -14.14 0.15
C SER A 467 -9.22 -15.60 0.07
N LYS A 468 -10.22 -16.47 0.05
CA LYS A 468 -10.04 -17.91 0.13
C LYS A 468 -10.78 -18.59 -1.01
N PHE A 469 -10.12 -19.59 -1.57
CA PHE A 469 -10.68 -20.53 -2.53
C PHE A 469 -10.74 -21.89 -1.84
N ILE A 470 -11.89 -22.56 -1.91
CA ILE A 470 -12.07 -23.91 -1.36
C ILE A 470 -12.77 -24.76 -2.41
N SER A 471 -12.15 -25.88 -2.79
CA SER A 471 -12.75 -26.90 -3.64
C SER A 471 -13.23 -28.08 -2.79
N LEU A 472 -14.46 -28.50 -3.05
CA LEU A 472 -15.15 -29.56 -2.33
C LEU A 472 -15.48 -30.71 -3.29
N GLN A 473 -15.27 -31.94 -2.82
CA GLN A 473 -15.77 -33.15 -3.46
C GLN A 473 -16.53 -33.96 -2.42
N ASP A 474 -17.82 -34.24 -2.67
CA ASP A 474 -18.68 -34.99 -1.75
C ASP A 474 -18.70 -34.43 -0.31
N GLY A 475 -18.63 -33.10 -0.19
CA GLY A 475 -18.57 -32.42 1.10
C GLY A 475 -17.24 -32.62 1.83
N VAL A 476 -16.14 -32.89 1.13
CA VAL A 476 -14.78 -32.97 1.66
C VAL A 476 -13.89 -31.94 0.94
N VAL A 477 -13.04 -31.23 1.69
CA VAL A 477 -12.08 -30.28 1.10
C VAL A 477 -10.98 -31.06 0.38
N VAL A 478 -10.87 -30.86 -0.94
CA VAL A 478 -9.84 -31.52 -1.78
C VAL A 478 -8.71 -30.57 -2.19
N ASP A 479 -8.97 -29.27 -2.23
CA ASP A 479 -7.97 -28.24 -2.50
C ASP A 479 -8.42 -26.91 -1.87
N PHE A 480 -7.47 -26.07 -1.48
CA PHE A 480 -7.73 -24.71 -1.01
C PHE A 480 -6.55 -23.78 -1.27
N ALA A 481 -6.84 -22.49 -1.32
CA ALA A 481 -5.84 -21.43 -1.44
C ALA A 481 -6.28 -20.18 -0.70
N MET A 482 -5.32 -19.41 -0.18
CA MET A 482 -5.59 -18.16 0.51
C MET A 482 -4.58 -17.09 0.10
N ASN A 483 -5.01 -15.83 0.04
CA ASN A 483 -4.08 -14.70 0.04
C ASN A 483 -4.02 -14.06 1.44
N GLU A 484 -2.81 -13.77 1.92
CA GLU A 484 -2.62 -13.14 3.24
C GLU A 484 -2.04 -11.72 3.15
N ALA A 485 -1.55 -11.32 1.97
CA ALA A 485 -0.68 -10.14 1.85
C ALA A 485 -1.15 -9.08 0.84
N CYS A 486 -2.24 -9.31 0.11
CA CYS A 486 -2.64 -8.44 -1.00
C CYS A 486 -4.09 -7.98 -0.88
N ALA A 487 -4.30 -6.69 -0.66
CA ALA A 487 -5.63 -6.07 -0.74
C ALA A 487 -6.19 -6.02 -2.17
N ALA A 488 -5.34 -6.24 -3.19
CA ALA A 488 -5.80 -6.30 -4.57
C ALA A 488 -6.65 -7.57 -4.74
N GLY A 489 -7.96 -7.40 -4.92
CA GLY A 489 -8.92 -8.50 -4.98
C GLY A 489 -9.79 -8.68 -3.74
N THR A 490 -9.74 -7.80 -2.74
CA THR A 490 -10.54 -7.90 -1.51
C THR A 490 -11.53 -6.74 -1.34
N GLY A 491 -12.46 -6.85 -0.38
CA GLY A 491 -13.49 -5.83 -0.15
C GLY A 491 -12.94 -4.45 0.23
N SER A 492 -11.82 -4.38 0.95
CA SER A 492 -11.21 -3.09 1.32
C SER A 492 -10.71 -2.29 0.10
N PHE A 493 -10.34 -2.96 -0.99
CA PHE A 493 -10.02 -2.26 -2.23
C PHE A 493 -11.22 -1.49 -2.77
N LEU A 494 -12.39 -2.12 -2.84
CA LEU A 494 -13.60 -1.46 -3.35
C LEU A 494 -14.06 -0.33 -2.44
N GLU A 495 -14.00 -0.51 -1.12
CA GLU A 495 -14.32 0.54 -0.14
C GLU A 495 -13.44 1.78 -0.37
N GLU A 496 -12.13 1.58 -0.54
CA GLU A 496 -11.17 2.66 -0.79
C GLU A 496 -11.38 3.37 -2.14
N GLN A 497 -11.69 2.62 -3.21
CA GLN A 497 -11.96 3.24 -4.51
C GLN A 497 -13.29 3.97 -4.53
N ALA A 498 -14.32 3.43 -3.86
CA ALA A 498 -15.64 4.06 -3.76
C ALA A 498 -15.54 5.41 -3.03
N GLU A 499 -14.84 5.46 -1.89
CA GLU A 499 -14.61 6.69 -1.12
C GLU A 499 -13.95 7.79 -1.99
N LYS A 500 -12.91 7.43 -2.76
CA LYS A 500 -12.20 8.39 -3.63
C LYS A 500 -13.04 8.91 -4.79
N LEU A 501 -13.94 8.07 -5.29
CA LEU A 501 -14.90 8.45 -6.33
C LEU A 501 -16.10 9.22 -5.77
N GLY A 502 -16.23 9.32 -4.43
CA GLY A 502 -17.35 9.92 -3.74
C GLY A 502 -18.62 9.09 -3.86
N ILE A 503 -18.50 7.76 -3.86
CA ILE A 503 -19.58 6.79 -4.06
C ILE A 503 -19.74 5.96 -2.78
N SER A 504 -20.97 5.71 -2.35
CA SER A 504 -21.26 4.76 -1.28
C SER A 504 -20.97 3.32 -1.74
N ILE A 505 -20.12 2.62 -1.01
CA ILE A 505 -19.87 1.19 -1.26
C ILE A 505 -21.14 0.35 -1.08
N VAL A 506 -22.03 0.77 -0.19
CA VAL A 506 -23.33 0.12 0.06
C VAL A 506 -24.37 0.69 -0.89
N GLY A 507 -24.95 -0.17 -1.73
CA GLY A 507 -26.02 0.16 -2.67
C GLY A 507 -25.55 0.87 -3.94
N GLU A 508 -24.97 2.07 -3.81
CA GLU A 508 -24.66 2.96 -4.94
C GLU A 508 -23.61 2.37 -5.90
N PHE A 509 -22.54 1.78 -5.37
CA PHE A 509 -21.48 1.19 -6.19
C PHE A 509 -22.01 0.13 -7.16
N ALA A 510 -22.78 -0.84 -6.64
CA ALA A 510 -23.29 -1.94 -7.45
C ALA A 510 -24.29 -1.44 -8.51
N GLN A 511 -25.18 -0.52 -8.13
CA GLN A 511 -26.13 0.10 -9.05
C GLN A 511 -25.43 0.83 -10.19
N MET A 512 -24.38 1.60 -9.87
CA MET A 512 -23.61 2.34 -10.86
C MET A 512 -22.85 1.39 -11.79
N ALA A 513 -22.17 0.36 -11.25
CA ALA A 513 -21.47 -0.65 -12.03
C ALA A 513 -22.39 -1.38 -13.02
N LEU A 514 -23.57 -1.81 -12.55
CA LEU A 514 -24.55 -2.55 -13.36
C LEU A 514 -25.19 -1.68 -14.45
N SER A 515 -25.16 -0.35 -14.31
CA SER A 515 -25.65 0.58 -15.33
C SER A 515 -24.69 0.81 -16.51
N SER A 516 -23.42 0.39 -16.38
CA SER A 516 -22.40 0.57 -17.40
C SER A 516 -22.71 -0.24 -18.67
N ARG A 517 -22.57 0.43 -19.82
CA ARG A 517 -22.70 -0.20 -21.15
C ARG A 517 -21.36 -0.52 -21.80
N ALA A 518 -20.27 0.03 -21.27
CA ALA A 518 -18.93 -0.14 -21.81
C ALA A 518 -17.89 -0.18 -20.67
N PRO A 519 -17.94 -1.19 -19.76
CA PRO A 519 -17.02 -1.28 -18.64
C PRO A 519 -15.55 -1.22 -19.09
N ILE A 520 -14.75 -0.40 -18.42
CA ILE A 520 -13.33 -0.22 -18.77
C ILE A 520 -12.50 -1.36 -18.18
N ARG A 521 -11.60 -1.91 -19.00
CA ARG A 521 -10.65 -2.95 -18.57
C ARG A 521 -9.49 -2.30 -17.79
N LEU A 522 -9.55 -2.40 -16.45
CA LEU A 522 -8.52 -1.87 -15.55
C LEU A 522 -7.36 -2.85 -15.26
N GLY A 523 -7.46 -4.11 -15.70
CA GLY A 523 -6.39 -5.12 -15.56
C GLY A 523 -6.33 -5.78 -14.16
N GLU A 524 -5.20 -6.46 -13.88
CA GLU A 524 -4.97 -7.32 -12.70
C GLU A 524 -3.83 -6.82 -11.79
N ARG A 525 -3.62 -5.50 -11.78
CA ARG A 525 -2.53 -4.87 -11.04
C ARG A 525 -2.90 -4.66 -9.58
N CYS A 526 -1.88 -4.36 -8.76
CA CYS A 526 -2.06 -3.97 -7.36
C CYS A 526 -2.98 -2.74 -7.25
N THR A 527 -3.74 -2.65 -6.15
CA THR A 527 -4.61 -1.53 -5.76
C THR A 527 -4.04 -0.15 -6.12
N VAL A 528 -2.77 0.09 -5.80
CA VAL A 528 -2.12 1.40 -6.04
C VAL A 528 -2.01 1.73 -7.53
N PHE A 529 -1.67 0.76 -8.38
CA PHE A 529 -1.61 0.99 -9.83
C PHE A 529 -3.00 1.14 -10.42
N MET A 530 -3.95 0.36 -9.92
CA MET A 530 -5.33 0.42 -10.41
C MET A 530 -5.99 1.76 -10.10
N GLU A 531 -5.73 2.31 -8.91
CA GLU A 531 -6.13 3.66 -8.53
C GLU A 531 -5.59 4.70 -9.53
N ARG A 532 -4.30 4.62 -9.86
CA ARG A 532 -3.70 5.52 -10.84
C ARG A 532 -4.32 5.36 -12.23
N ASP A 533 -4.59 4.13 -12.66
CA ASP A 533 -5.25 3.86 -13.95
C ASP A 533 -6.67 4.45 -13.96
N VAL A 534 -7.42 4.32 -12.87
CA VAL A 534 -8.74 4.96 -12.70
C VAL A 534 -8.62 6.48 -12.83
N MET A 535 -7.72 7.12 -12.09
CA MET A 535 -7.53 8.59 -12.13
C MET A 535 -7.06 9.07 -13.50
N ALA A 536 -6.12 8.35 -14.13
CA ALA A 536 -5.63 8.66 -15.47
C ALA A 536 -6.73 8.53 -16.53
N TYR A 537 -7.62 7.54 -16.40
CA TYR A 537 -8.75 7.38 -17.30
C TYR A 537 -9.83 8.44 -17.06
N MET A 538 -10.10 8.81 -15.81
CA MET A 538 -10.97 9.95 -15.50
C MET A 538 -10.45 11.25 -16.14
N GLN A 539 -9.14 11.52 -16.04
CA GLN A 539 -8.50 12.67 -16.69
C GLN A 539 -8.63 12.66 -18.22
N ARG A 540 -8.80 11.48 -18.82
CA ARG A 540 -9.01 11.28 -20.26
C ARG A 540 -10.49 11.22 -20.66
N GLY A 541 -11.40 11.54 -19.74
CA GLY A 541 -12.84 11.59 -19.99
C GLY A 541 -13.58 10.26 -19.84
N ALA A 542 -13.05 9.30 -19.08
CA ALA A 542 -13.78 8.07 -18.75
C ALA A 542 -15.00 8.37 -17.86
N ARG A 543 -16.13 7.74 -18.18
CA ARG A 543 -17.35 7.84 -17.38
C ARG A 543 -17.20 7.05 -16.08
N ARG A 544 -17.80 7.54 -15.00
CA ARG A 544 -17.68 6.93 -13.67
C ARG A 544 -18.26 5.51 -13.66
N GLU A 545 -19.42 5.30 -14.27
CA GLU A 545 -20.05 3.98 -14.33
C GLU A 545 -19.19 2.93 -15.02
N ASP A 546 -18.47 3.32 -16.08
CA ASP A 546 -17.59 2.42 -16.83
C ASP A 546 -16.34 2.04 -16.01
N LEU A 547 -15.83 2.96 -15.19
CA LEU A 547 -14.71 2.71 -14.28
C LEU A 547 -15.14 1.82 -13.11
N VAL A 548 -16.29 2.10 -12.49
CA VAL A 548 -16.83 1.34 -11.35
C VAL A 548 -17.15 -0.10 -11.78
N ALA A 549 -17.71 -0.30 -12.97
CA ALA A 549 -17.88 -1.65 -13.54
C ALA A 549 -16.54 -2.34 -13.81
N GLY A 550 -15.54 -1.59 -14.30
CA GLY A 550 -14.16 -2.06 -14.45
C GLY A 550 -13.54 -2.54 -13.13
N LEU A 551 -13.78 -1.83 -12.03
CA LEU A 551 -13.29 -2.18 -10.70
C LEU A 551 -13.88 -3.51 -10.20
N ALA A 552 -15.17 -3.76 -10.47
CA ALA A 552 -15.81 -5.04 -10.14
C ALA A 552 -15.16 -6.21 -10.91
N TYR A 553 -14.92 -6.03 -12.22
CA TYR A 553 -14.17 -7.00 -13.03
C TYR A 553 -12.76 -7.24 -12.52
N SER A 554 -12.08 -6.19 -12.08
CA SER A 554 -10.71 -6.28 -11.57
C SER A 554 -10.63 -7.03 -10.24
N ILE A 555 -11.63 -6.95 -9.36
CA ILE A 555 -11.71 -7.81 -8.16
C ILE A 555 -11.76 -9.28 -8.56
N ALA A 556 -12.73 -9.64 -9.41
CA ALA A 556 -12.93 -11.02 -9.82
C ALA A 556 -11.70 -11.58 -10.57
N THR A 557 -11.12 -10.79 -11.48
CA THR A 557 -9.91 -11.18 -12.22
C THR A 557 -8.70 -11.36 -11.29
N ASN A 558 -8.49 -10.45 -10.33
CA ASN A 558 -7.40 -10.60 -9.35
C ASN A 558 -7.59 -11.84 -8.47
N TYR A 559 -8.81 -12.11 -8.02
CA TYR A 559 -9.12 -13.29 -7.22
C TYR A 559 -8.79 -14.57 -8.01
N LEU A 560 -9.29 -14.67 -9.25
CA LEU A 560 -9.05 -15.84 -10.11
C LEU A 560 -7.56 -16.02 -10.40
N ASN A 561 -6.81 -14.96 -10.73
CA ASN A 561 -5.42 -15.10 -11.14
C ASN A 561 -4.44 -15.22 -9.97
N ARG A 562 -4.75 -14.68 -8.78
CA ARG A 562 -3.82 -14.68 -7.63
C ARG A 562 -4.12 -15.78 -6.63
N VAL A 563 -5.40 -16.06 -6.38
CA VAL A 563 -5.87 -17.03 -5.38
C VAL A 563 -6.13 -18.37 -6.06
N VAL A 564 -7.04 -18.42 -7.03
CA VAL A 564 -7.46 -19.68 -7.67
C VAL A 564 -6.33 -20.24 -8.55
N ARG A 565 -5.76 -19.43 -9.44
CA ARG A 565 -4.74 -19.81 -10.44
C ARG A 565 -5.25 -20.93 -11.35
N GLU A 566 -4.48 -21.99 -11.51
CA GLU A 566 -4.81 -23.15 -12.35
C GLU A 566 -5.69 -24.19 -11.63
N ARG A 567 -6.25 -23.86 -10.46
CA ARG A 567 -7.09 -24.78 -9.69
C ARG A 567 -8.46 -25.00 -10.34
N HIS A 568 -9.03 -26.17 -10.08
CA HIS A 568 -10.31 -26.58 -10.64
C HIS A 568 -11.48 -25.80 -10.02
N ILE A 569 -12.28 -25.15 -10.86
CA ILE A 569 -13.55 -24.50 -10.48
C ILE A 569 -14.71 -25.39 -10.95
N GLY A 570 -15.50 -25.90 -10.01
CA GLY A 570 -16.70 -26.70 -10.28
C GLY A 570 -17.89 -25.85 -10.74
N ASP A 571 -19.10 -26.40 -10.66
CA ASP A 571 -20.31 -25.84 -11.27
C ASP A 571 -21.24 -25.15 -10.26
N VAL A 572 -21.28 -25.62 -9.01
CA VAL A 572 -22.04 -25.00 -7.92
C VAL A 572 -21.12 -24.14 -7.07
N ILE A 573 -20.99 -22.88 -7.48
CA ILE A 573 -20.09 -21.90 -6.88
C ILE A 573 -20.84 -21.06 -5.85
N PHE A 574 -20.43 -21.14 -4.59
CA PHE A 574 -20.91 -20.25 -3.54
C PHE A 574 -19.96 -19.06 -3.38
N PHE A 575 -20.49 -17.85 -3.54
CA PHE A 575 -19.77 -16.60 -3.29
C PHE A 575 -20.14 -16.01 -1.93
N GLN A 576 -19.17 -15.95 -1.02
CA GLN A 576 -19.32 -15.65 0.41
C GLN A 576 -18.39 -14.50 0.83
N GLY A 577 -18.59 -14.02 2.06
CA GLY A 577 -17.82 -12.92 2.65
C GLY A 577 -18.49 -11.56 2.46
N GLY A 578 -17.86 -10.51 3.01
CA GLY A 578 -18.40 -9.15 2.94
C GLY A 578 -18.50 -8.59 1.53
N THR A 579 -17.61 -9.01 0.62
CA THR A 579 -17.65 -8.55 -0.78
C THR A 579 -18.84 -9.14 -1.54
N ALA A 580 -19.42 -10.25 -1.06
CA ALA A 580 -20.60 -10.85 -1.66
C ALA A 580 -21.89 -10.04 -1.48
N TYR A 581 -21.87 -8.96 -0.68
CA TYR A 581 -22.94 -7.95 -0.67
C TYR A 581 -22.93 -7.03 -1.91
N ASN A 582 -21.84 -7.04 -2.70
CA ASN A 582 -21.74 -6.23 -3.91
C ASN A 582 -22.07 -7.06 -5.16
N ASP A 583 -23.28 -6.85 -5.69
CA ASP A 583 -23.84 -7.62 -6.80
C ASP A 583 -23.03 -7.50 -8.08
N ALA A 584 -22.36 -6.37 -8.29
CA ALA A 584 -21.51 -6.17 -9.46
C ALA A 584 -20.32 -7.15 -9.46
N VAL A 585 -19.82 -7.55 -8.29
CA VAL A 585 -18.72 -8.52 -8.18
C VAL A 585 -19.21 -9.94 -8.50
N ALA A 586 -20.39 -10.31 -8.02
CA ALA A 586 -21.01 -11.59 -8.38
C ALA A 586 -21.30 -11.65 -9.89
N ALA A 587 -21.82 -10.57 -10.47
CA ALA A 587 -22.02 -10.44 -11.92
C ALA A 587 -20.69 -10.54 -12.68
N ALA A 588 -19.61 -9.95 -12.18
CA ALA A 588 -18.29 -10.04 -12.79
C ALA A 588 -17.77 -11.49 -12.82
N PHE A 589 -17.89 -12.24 -11.72
CA PHE A 589 -17.52 -13.66 -11.70
C PHE A 589 -18.31 -14.47 -12.72
N SER A 590 -19.64 -14.26 -12.77
CA SER A 590 -20.53 -14.91 -13.73
C SER A 590 -20.12 -14.61 -15.17
N GLN A 591 -19.81 -13.35 -15.49
CA GLN A 591 -19.36 -12.94 -16.83
C GLN A 591 -18.00 -13.53 -17.21
N ILE A 592 -17.04 -13.57 -16.29
CA ILE A 592 -15.70 -14.11 -16.56
C ILE A 592 -15.74 -15.64 -16.74
N LEU A 593 -16.46 -16.34 -15.86
CA LEU A 593 -16.48 -17.81 -15.83
C LEU A 593 -17.52 -18.41 -16.79
N GLY A 594 -18.54 -17.63 -17.17
CA GLY A 594 -19.71 -18.13 -17.88
C GLY A 594 -20.58 -19.11 -17.07
N LYS A 595 -20.34 -19.21 -15.76
CA LYS A 595 -21.02 -20.11 -14.81
C LYS A 595 -22.00 -19.35 -13.91
N GLU A 596 -22.91 -20.08 -13.29
CA GLU A 596 -23.80 -19.49 -12.29
C GLU A 596 -23.07 -19.24 -10.97
N ILE A 597 -23.27 -18.06 -10.39
CA ILE A 597 -22.73 -17.67 -9.08
C ILE A 597 -23.87 -17.60 -8.09
N VAL A 598 -23.79 -18.39 -7.02
CA VAL A 598 -24.78 -18.43 -5.94
C VAL A 598 -24.26 -17.63 -4.76
N VAL A 599 -24.97 -16.59 -4.35
CA VAL A 599 -24.72 -15.90 -3.09
C VAL A 599 -25.65 -16.52 -2.04
N PRO A 600 -25.13 -17.33 -1.09
CA PRO A 600 -25.97 -18.06 -0.15
C PRO A 600 -26.64 -17.12 0.87
N PRO A 601 -27.69 -17.56 1.59
CA PRO A 601 -28.15 -16.87 2.78
C PRO A 601 -27.00 -16.74 3.79
N HIS A 602 -27.03 -15.69 4.60
CA HIS A 602 -26.02 -15.43 5.63
C HIS A 602 -24.58 -15.34 5.08
N ASN A 603 -24.40 -14.88 3.82
CA ASN A 603 -23.11 -14.86 3.12
C ASN A 603 -21.98 -14.18 3.92
N GLY A 604 -22.30 -13.19 4.76
CA GLY A 604 -21.33 -12.47 5.59
C GLY A 604 -20.85 -13.23 6.83
N VAL A 605 -21.56 -14.25 7.31
CA VAL A 605 -21.29 -14.93 8.59
C VAL A 605 -21.12 -16.45 8.44
N MET A 606 -20.87 -16.95 7.23
CA MET A 606 -20.76 -18.38 6.93
C MET A 606 -19.73 -19.13 7.79
N GLY A 607 -18.60 -18.50 8.13
CA GLY A 607 -17.61 -19.06 9.05
C GLY A 607 -18.18 -19.27 10.45
N ALA A 608 -18.88 -18.27 11.00
CA ALA A 608 -19.55 -18.38 12.29
C ALA A 608 -20.67 -19.43 12.26
N LEU A 609 -21.48 -19.48 11.19
CA LEU A 609 -22.49 -20.52 11.00
C LEU A 609 -21.88 -21.93 11.02
N GLY A 610 -20.78 -22.12 10.29
CA GLY A 610 -20.02 -23.36 10.30
C GLY A 610 -19.55 -23.78 11.70
N MET A 611 -19.07 -22.83 12.49
CA MET A 611 -18.64 -23.10 13.86
C MET A 611 -19.78 -23.49 14.80
N ALA A 612 -20.94 -22.86 14.66
CA ALA A 612 -22.13 -23.23 15.43
C ALA A 612 -22.57 -24.67 15.10
N LEU A 613 -22.52 -25.04 13.82
CA LEU A 613 -22.83 -26.40 13.34
C LEU A 613 -21.82 -27.45 13.85
N LEU A 614 -20.53 -27.12 13.89
CA LEU A 614 -19.48 -27.99 14.42
C LEU A 614 -19.61 -28.17 15.94
N ALA A 615 -19.96 -27.11 16.67
CA ALA A 615 -20.25 -27.20 18.11
C ALA A 615 -21.46 -28.12 18.36
N ARG A 616 -22.52 -28.01 17.53
CA ARG A 616 -23.67 -28.92 17.56
C ARG A 616 -23.27 -30.37 17.30
N GLU A 617 -22.46 -30.64 16.26
CA GLU A 617 -22.00 -31.98 15.94
C GLU A 617 -21.16 -32.58 17.08
N ARG A 618 -20.27 -31.78 17.69
CA ARG A 618 -19.51 -32.21 18.88
C ARG A 618 -20.46 -32.62 20.00
N TYR A 619 -21.42 -31.77 20.34
CA TYR A 619 -22.40 -32.05 21.41
C TYR A 619 -23.21 -33.32 21.12
N GLN A 620 -23.71 -33.49 19.90
CA GLN A 620 -24.45 -34.69 19.49
C GLN A 620 -23.61 -35.98 19.61
N ARG A 621 -22.29 -35.88 19.38
CA ARG A 621 -21.37 -37.01 19.46
C ARG A 621 -20.93 -37.34 20.88
N THR A 622 -20.67 -36.34 21.72
CA THR A 622 -20.06 -36.55 23.05
C THR A 622 -21.07 -36.46 24.20
N GLY A 623 -22.15 -35.69 24.05
CA GLY A 623 -23.09 -35.37 25.12
C GLY A 623 -22.49 -34.57 26.28
N GLU A 624 -21.26 -34.06 26.12
CA GLU A 624 -20.58 -33.26 27.14
C GLU A 624 -21.24 -31.89 27.28
N PRO A 625 -21.41 -31.37 28.52
CA PRO A 625 -21.89 -30.00 28.72
C PRO A 625 -20.88 -28.98 28.18
N THR A 626 -21.38 -27.84 27.71
CA THR A 626 -20.52 -26.76 27.19
C THR A 626 -19.58 -26.20 28.27
N THR A 627 -18.37 -25.83 27.87
CA THR A 627 -17.42 -25.09 28.72
C THR A 627 -17.60 -23.57 28.66
N PHE A 628 -18.67 -23.09 28.02
CA PHE A 628 -18.95 -21.66 27.88
C PHE A 628 -18.94 -20.95 29.23
N ARG A 629 -18.11 -19.91 29.34
CA ARG A 629 -17.81 -19.18 30.58
C ARG A 629 -18.85 -18.11 30.91
N GLY A 630 -19.80 -17.86 30.02
CA GLY A 630 -20.84 -16.84 30.16
C GLY A 630 -20.65 -15.66 29.20
N TRP A 631 -21.57 -14.71 29.28
CA TRP A 631 -21.72 -13.60 28.32
C TRP A 631 -20.77 -12.42 28.58
N ASP A 632 -20.18 -12.36 29.78
CA ASP A 632 -19.34 -11.25 30.24
C ASP A 632 -17.87 -11.69 30.33
N LEU A 633 -17.07 -11.30 29.33
CA LEU A 633 -15.64 -11.60 29.26
C LEU A 633 -14.80 -10.79 30.25
N ASP A 634 -15.31 -9.66 30.76
CA ASP A 634 -14.55 -8.79 31.69
C ASP A 634 -14.35 -9.45 33.06
N LYS A 635 -15.14 -10.49 33.36
CA LYS A 635 -14.99 -11.32 34.56
C LYS A 635 -13.85 -12.32 34.49
N VAL A 636 -13.20 -12.48 33.33
CA VAL A 636 -12.07 -13.41 33.16
C VAL A 636 -10.77 -12.69 33.52
N ASP A 637 -10.12 -13.11 34.61
CA ASP A 637 -8.82 -12.56 34.99
C ASP A 637 -7.73 -12.98 33.99
N TYR A 638 -7.17 -11.99 33.27
CA TYR A 638 -6.02 -12.21 32.40
C TYR A 638 -4.96 -11.10 32.48
N THR A 639 -3.72 -11.45 32.18
CA THR A 639 -2.61 -10.49 32.02
C THR A 639 -1.98 -10.61 30.65
N VAL A 640 -1.48 -9.49 30.10
CA VAL A 640 -0.83 -9.45 28.78
C VAL A 640 0.61 -8.99 28.95
N VAL A 641 1.54 -9.70 28.30
CA VAL A 641 2.97 -9.33 28.24
C VAL A 641 3.44 -9.39 26.79
N ASP A 642 3.93 -8.27 26.28
CA ASP A 642 4.55 -8.15 24.96
C ASP A 642 6.06 -8.42 25.02
N PHE A 643 6.59 -9.18 24.06
CA PHE A 643 8.03 -9.34 23.88
C PHE A 643 8.41 -9.64 22.43
N VAL A 644 9.67 -9.39 22.05
CA VAL A 644 10.19 -9.73 20.72
C VAL A 644 10.85 -11.11 20.77
N CYS A 645 10.34 -12.05 19.95
CA CYS A 645 10.93 -13.38 19.79
C CYS A 645 12.30 -13.29 19.12
N LYS A 646 13.36 -13.65 19.85
CA LYS A 646 14.73 -13.73 19.33
C LYS A 646 15.10 -15.12 18.80
N GLY A 647 14.11 -15.86 18.30
CA GLY A 647 14.30 -17.26 17.86
C GLY A 647 14.93 -17.39 16.49
N CYS A 648 14.72 -16.40 15.62
CA CYS A 648 15.30 -16.33 14.29
C CYS A 648 15.34 -14.87 13.83
N SER A 649 15.87 -14.64 12.63
CA SER A 649 16.01 -13.33 12.00
C SER A 649 14.67 -12.59 11.75
N ASN A 650 13.53 -13.26 11.89
CA ASN A 650 12.20 -12.64 11.75
C ASN A 650 11.84 -11.70 12.91
N HIS A 651 12.42 -11.88 14.10
CA HIS A 651 12.15 -11.05 15.28
C HIS A 651 10.65 -10.75 15.50
N CYS A 652 9.81 -11.79 15.51
CA CYS A 652 8.36 -11.65 15.63
C CYS A 652 7.99 -10.95 16.95
N ASP A 653 7.06 -10.00 16.92
CA ASP A 653 6.44 -9.48 18.13
C ASP A 653 5.41 -10.47 18.65
N VAL A 654 5.57 -10.93 19.89
CA VAL A 654 4.73 -11.95 20.50
C VAL A 654 4.05 -11.39 21.75
N ARG A 655 2.73 -11.54 21.83
CA ARG A 655 1.92 -11.30 23.03
C ARG A 655 1.70 -12.59 23.78
N GLN A 656 2.04 -12.61 25.06
CA GLN A 656 1.70 -13.66 26.00
C GLN A 656 0.47 -13.23 26.80
N PHE A 657 -0.62 -13.97 26.69
CA PHE A 657 -1.77 -13.86 27.58
C PHE A 657 -1.65 -14.90 28.69
N THR A 658 -1.86 -14.51 29.93
CA THR A 658 -2.00 -15.45 31.05
C THR A 658 -3.43 -15.39 31.54
N ILE A 659 -4.23 -16.41 31.21
CA ILE A 659 -5.64 -16.54 31.61
C ILE A 659 -5.69 -17.59 32.72
N GLU A 660 -6.10 -17.20 33.93
CA GLU A 660 -6.20 -18.13 35.09
C GLU A 660 -4.92 -18.96 35.32
N GLY A 661 -3.74 -18.34 35.14
CA GLY A 661 -2.43 -18.98 35.28
C GLY A 661 -1.96 -19.81 34.07
N ARG A 662 -2.78 -19.98 33.03
CA ARG A 662 -2.38 -20.63 31.76
C ARG A 662 -1.87 -19.59 30.77
N LYS A 663 -0.64 -19.81 30.30
CA LYS A 663 -0.03 -18.98 29.25
C LYS A 663 -0.45 -19.45 27.86
N THR A 664 -0.95 -18.52 27.07
CA THR A 664 -1.12 -18.65 25.62
C THR A 664 -0.37 -17.51 24.92
N TYR A 665 0.01 -17.72 23.67
CA TYR A 665 0.89 -16.81 22.94
C TYR A 665 0.33 -16.50 21.55
N TRP A 666 0.55 -15.27 21.08
CA TRP A 666 0.04 -14.77 19.81
C TRP A 666 1.07 -13.87 19.12
N GLY A 667 1.12 -13.90 17.79
CA GLY A 667 2.01 -13.04 16.98
C GLY A 667 3.29 -13.71 16.47
N ASP A 668 3.53 -14.99 16.79
CA ASP A 668 4.67 -15.73 16.25
C ASP A 668 4.37 -16.33 14.87
N LYS A 669 5.26 -16.10 13.91
CA LYS A 669 5.09 -16.60 12.52
C LYS A 669 5.30 -18.10 12.38
N CYS A 670 6.17 -18.71 13.20
CA CYS A 670 6.48 -20.13 13.07
C CYS A 670 5.49 -21.04 13.78
N SER A 671 4.70 -20.51 14.73
CA SER A 671 3.78 -21.31 15.55
C SER A 671 4.43 -22.49 16.30
N GLU A 672 5.77 -22.56 16.30
CA GLU A 672 6.55 -23.71 16.78
C GLU A 672 7.04 -23.50 18.21
N ARG A 673 7.47 -22.27 18.52
CA ARG A 673 8.19 -21.98 19.77
C ARG A 673 7.25 -21.70 20.95
N TYR A 674 6.08 -21.14 20.68
CA TYR A 674 5.17 -20.66 21.71
C TYR A 674 3.83 -21.39 21.76
N ARG A 675 3.47 -22.17 20.73
CA ARG A 675 2.42 -23.17 20.90
C ARG A 675 2.98 -24.30 21.76
N LYS A 676 2.16 -24.81 22.69
CA LYS A 676 2.50 -26.09 23.32
C LYS A 676 2.55 -27.13 22.21
N PRO A 677 3.68 -27.83 22.01
CA PRO A 677 3.66 -29.03 21.20
C PRO A 677 2.53 -29.91 21.76
N ALA A 678 1.70 -30.47 20.89
CA ALA A 678 0.98 -31.67 21.29
C ALA A 678 2.03 -32.60 21.92
N LYS A 679 1.78 -33.13 23.12
CA LYS A 679 2.67 -34.13 23.70
C LYS A 679 2.59 -35.36 22.81
N VAL A 680 3.45 -35.40 21.81
CA VAL A 680 3.70 -36.58 20.99
C VAL A 680 4.80 -37.35 21.70
N ASP A 681 4.49 -38.57 22.13
CA ASP A 681 5.44 -39.49 22.78
C ASP A 681 6.53 -40.02 21.82
N ARG A 682 6.72 -39.38 20.66
CA ARG A 682 7.68 -39.77 19.63
C ARG A 682 8.87 -38.83 19.64
N GLN A 683 10.07 -39.37 19.81
CA GLN A 683 11.30 -38.60 19.59
C GLN A 683 11.44 -38.20 18.11
N PRO A 684 11.86 -36.96 17.82
CA PRO A 684 12.23 -36.56 16.47
C PRO A 684 13.37 -37.46 15.97
N VAL A 685 13.13 -38.14 14.86
CA VAL A 685 14.12 -39.04 14.23
C VAL A 685 15.14 -38.28 13.38
N ILE A 686 14.91 -36.98 13.14
CA ILE A 686 15.71 -36.14 12.24
C ILE A 686 16.40 -35.03 13.07
N PRO A 687 17.74 -34.90 13.02
CA PRO A 687 18.49 -33.80 13.65
C PRO A 687 18.14 -32.42 13.06
N ASP A 688 18.49 -31.33 13.76
CA ASP A 688 18.37 -29.97 13.24
C ASP A 688 19.27 -29.77 12.01
N LEU A 689 18.67 -29.90 10.82
CA LEU A 689 19.36 -29.80 9.53
C LEU A 689 19.88 -28.38 9.25
N ILE A 690 19.29 -27.35 9.85
CA ILE A 690 19.72 -25.96 9.66
C ILE A 690 20.98 -25.69 10.47
N ALA A 691 21.00 -26.08 11.74
CA ALA A 691 22.20 -25.99 12.57
C ALA A 691 23.36 -26.79 11.95
N PHE A 692 23.08 -28.01 11.47
CA PHE A 692 24.05 -28.82 10.75
C PHE A 692 24.60 -28.11 9.50
N ARG A 693 23.74 -27.49 8.68
CA ARG A 693 24.15 -26.75 7.48
C ARG A 693 25.06 -25.56 7.84
N GLU A 694 24.70 -24.74 8.82
CA GLU A 694 25.49 -23.57 9.23
C GLU A 694 26.87 -23.98 9.76
N GLU A 695 26.96 -25.03 10.58
CA GLU A 695 28.24 -25.55 11.07
C GLU A 695 29.14 -25.98 9.90
N ARG A 696 28.60 -26.74 8.94
CA ARG A 696 29.35 -27.21 7.76
C ARG A 696 29.77 -26.09 6.81
N LEU A 697 29.04 -24.98 6.81
CA LEU A 697 29.37 -23.80 6.01
C LEU A 697 30.46 -22.94 6.67
N LEU A 698 30.36 -22.70 7.98
CA LEU A 698 31.20 -21.74 8.70
C LEU A 698 32.51 -22.34 9.24
N ALA A 699 32.52 -23.60 9.66
CA ALA A 699 33.73 -24.21 10.22
C ALA A 699 34.92 -24.21 9.23
N PRO A 700 34.75 -24.53 7.93
CA PRO A 700 35.83 -24.43 6.95
C PRO A 700 36.32 -22.98 6.74
N TYR A 701 35.42 -22.00 6.81
CA TYR A 701 35.77 -20.58 6.70
C TYR A 701 36.66 -20.14 7.88
N GLU A 702 36.28 -20.46 9.12
CA GLU A 702 37.08 -20.11 10.29
C GLU A 702 38.46 -20.78 10.24
N ALA A 703 38.52 -22.05 9.82
CA ALA A 703 39.78 -22.75 9.60
C ALA A 703 40.66 -22.11 8.51
N ALA A 704 40.07 -21.62 7.41
CA ALA A 704 40.79 -20.90 6.37
C ALA A 704 41.31 -19.54 6.86
N ARG A 705 40.47 -18.78 7.57
CA ARG A 705 40.82 -17.47 8.14
C ARG A 705 41.93 -17.55 9.18
N ALA A 706 41.91 -18.57 10.03
CA ALA A 706 42.91 -18.77 11.08
C ALA A 706 44.30 -19.11 10.54
N ARG A 707 44.38 -19.71 9.33
CA ARG A 707 45.65 -20.08 8.68
C ARG A 707 46.46 -18.89 8.16
N VAL A 708 45.82 -17.74 7.93
CA VAL A 708 46.47 -16.55 7.36
C VAL A 708 46.70 -15.49 8.46
N PRO A 709 47.90 -14.90 8.59
CA PRO A 709 48.18 -13.86 9.60
C PRO A 709 47.24 -12.65 9.49
N GLY A 710 46.96 -11.99 10.62
CA GLY A 710 46.08 -10.81 10.67
C GLY A 710 46.61 -9.59 9.91
N SER A 711 47.91 -9.56 9.61
CA SER A 711 48.57 -8.50 8.83
C SER A 711 48.53 -8.72 7.31
N ALA A 712 48.02 -9.87 6.84
CA ALA A 712 47.90 -10.14 5.42
C ALA A 712 46.77 -9.31 4.78
N PRO A 713 46.87 -8.97 3.48
CA PRO A 713 45.78 -8.30 2.78
C PRO A 713 44.48 -9.11 2.85
N THR A 714 43.37 -8.40 3.00
CA THR A 714 42.06 -8.98 3.25
C THR A 714 41.21 -9.01 1.99
N VAL A 715 40.54 -10.14 1.77
CA VAL A 715 39.49 -10.28 0.74
C VAL A 715 38.14 -10.52 1.40
N GLY A 716 37.25 -9.56 1.21
CA GLY A 716 35.88 -9.58 1.71
C GLY A 716 34.99 -10.54 0.93
N LEU A 717 34.20 -11.33 1.65
CA LEU A 717 33.17 -12.23 1.14
C LEU A 717 31.83 -11.76 1.70
N ALA A 718 30.93 -11.30 0.83
CA ALA A 718 29.60 -10.87 1.25
C ALA A 718 28.75 -12.11 1.60
N ARG A 719 28.25 -12.23 2.84
CA ARG A 719 27.34 -13.30 3.29
C ARG A 719 25.92 -13.12 2.72
N ALA A 720 25.85 -13.20 1.40
CA ALA A 720 24.65 -13.06 0.57
C ALA A 720 24.77 -13.94 -0.68
N MET A 721 23.63 -14.25 -1.31
CA MET A 721 23.57 -14.97 -2.59
C MET A 721 24.40 -16.27 -2.56
N TYR A 722 25.17 -16.53 -3.62
CA TYR A 722 25.93 -17.76 -3.88
C TYR A 722 27.09 -18.00 -2.91
N THR A 723 27.42 -17.02 -2.05
CA THR A 723 28.37 -17.25 -0.95
C THR A 723 27.86 -18.36 -0.03
N TYR A 724 26.54 -18.48 0.19
CA TYR A 724 25.98 -19.57 0.99
C TYR A 724 26.18 -20.96 0.40
N ASP A 725 26.48 -21.06 -0.90
CA ASP A 725 26.67 -22.33 -1.58
C ASP A 725 28.17 -22.68 -1.69
N ARG A 726 29.05 -21.67 -1.75
CA ARG A 726 30.47 -21.84 -2.09
C ARG A 726 31.45 -21.21 -1.10
N LEU A 727 31.01 -20.77 0.09
CA LEU A 727 31.89 -20.12 1.08
C LEU A 727 33.14 -20.97 1.41
N PRO A 728 33.05 -22.26 1.78
CA PRO A 728 34.23 -23.09 2.06
C PRO A 728 35.25 -23.14 0.92
N PHE A 729 34.78 -23.17 -0.32
CA PHE A 729 35.63 -23.19 -1.50
C PHE A 729 36.39 -21.87 -1.65
N TRP A 730 35.67 -20.74 -1.65
CA TRP A 730 36.29 -19.42 -1.84
C TRP A 730 37.18 -19.00 -0.66
N SER A 731 36.75 -19.25 0.58
CA SER A 731 37.57 -18.93 1.76
C SER A 731 38.87 -19.71 1.75
N THR A 732 38.83 -21.00 1.36
CA THR A 732 40.03 -21.83 1.26
C THR A 732 40.92 -21.36 0.11
N PHE A 733 40.36 -21.13 -1.08
CA PHE A 733 41.10 -20.62 -2.24
C PHE A 733 41.91 -19.37 -1.91
N PHE A 734 41.30 -18.37 -1.28
CA PHE A 734 42.00 -17.15 -0.91
C PHE A 734 43.03 -17.35 0.21
N ALA A 735 42.73 -18.20 1.18
CA ALA A 735 43.69 -18.52 2.23
C ALA A 735 44.95 -19.19 1.69
N GLU A 736 44.83 -20.11 0.72
CA GLU A 736 45.97 -20.74 0.04
C GLU A 736 46.80 -19.72 -0.76
N LEU A 737 46.19 -18.63 -1.23
CA LEU A 737 46.90 -17.51 -1.86
C LEU A 737 47.55 -16.55 -0.85
N GLY A 738 47.44 -16.82 0.46
CA GLY A 738 47.94 -15.94 1.51
C GLY A 738 47.09 -14.70 1.75
N LEU A 739 45.87 -14.64 1.21
CA LEU A 739 44.91 -13.55 1.44
C LEU A 739 43.96 -13.93 2.56
N ARG A 740 43.77 -13.03 3.53
CA ARG A 740 42.92 -13.32 4.69
C ARG A 740 41.44 -13.13 4.31
N PRO A 741 40.60 -14.18 4.37
CA PRO A 741 39.18 -14.02 4.09
C PRO A 741 38.47 -13.27 5.23
N LEU A 742 37.60 -12.32 4.88
CA LEU A 742 36.71 -11.61 5.80
C LEU A 742 35.27 -11.78 5.36
N LEU A 743 34.49 -12.55 6.13
CA LEU A 743 33.06 -12.72 5.90
C LEU A 743 32.25 -11.62 6.60
N SER A 744 31.28 -11.03 5.91
CA SER A 744 30.32 -10.11 6.54
C SER A 744 29.37 -10.87 7.51
N PRO A 745 28.80 -10.20 8.52
CA PRO A 745 28.00 -10.87 9.54
C PRO A 745 26.65 -11.33 8.99
N GLU A 746 25.80 -11.92 9.84
CA GLU A 746 24.40 -12.13 9.47
C GLU A 746 23.73 -10.80 9.12
N SER A 747 22.79 -10.86 8.18
CA SER A 747 22.08 -9.67 7.73
C SER A 747 21.29 -9.07 8.88
N ASP A 748 21.67 -7.87 9.32
CA ASP A 748 20.99 -7.13 10.37
C ASP A 748 20.17 -5.96 9.80
N ARG A 749 19.63 -5.11 10.68
CA ARG A 749 18.86 -3.93 10.24
C ARG A 749 19.71 -2.95 9.43
N ARG A 750 20.93 -2.67 9.86
CA ARG A 750 21.79 -1.66 9.24
C ARG A 750 22.24 -2.09 7.84
N ILE A 751 22.70 -3.34 7.69
CA ILE A 751 23.10 -3.90 6.40
C ILE A 751 21.94 -3.87 5.40
N ARG A 752 20.73 -4.19 5.86
CA ARG A 752 19.53 -4.12 5.00
C ARG A 752 19.24 -2.68 4.56
N GLU A 753 19.26 -1.72 5.48
CA GLU A 753 19.00 -0.30 5.18
C GLU A 753 20.06 0.27 4.21
N ASP A 754 21.34 0.01 4.47
CA ASP A 754 22.45 0.41 3.59
C ASP A 754 22.30 -0.22 2.18
N GLY A 755 21.96 -1.50 2.11
CA GLY A 755 21.75 -2.19 0.85
C GLY A 755 20.55 -1.67 0.05
N VAL A 756 19.48 -1.26 0.76
CA VAL A 756 18.31 -0.61 0.15
C VAL A 756 18.67 0.76 -0.41
N GLU A 757 19.46 1.56 0.32
CA GLU A 757 19.83 2.92 -0.07
C GLU A 757 20.81 2.95 -1.26
N LEU A 758 21.74 1.99 -1.32
CA LEU A 758 22.72 1.88 -2.39
C LEU A 758 22.18 1.29 -3.69
N SER A 759 21.08 0.54 -3.64
CA SER A 759 20.56 -0.15 -4.82
C SER A 759 19.81 0.81 -5.74
N VAL A 760 20.35 1.04 -6.94
CA VAL A 760 19.79 1.95 -7.94
C VAL A 760 18.52 1.38 -8.60
N ALA A 761 18.51 0.08 -8.84
CA ALA A 761 17.35 -0.66 -9.34
C ALA A 761 16.51 -1.22 -8.18
N GLU A 762 15.34 -1.79 -8.47
CA GLU A 762 14.53 -2.52 -7.48
C GLU A 762 14.58 -4.04 -7.70
N PRO A 763 15.75 -4.70 -7.52
CA PRO A 763 15.86 -6.15 -7.67
C PRO A 763 15.29 -6.87 -6.43
N CYS A 764 15.30 -8.20 -6.47
CA CYS A 764 14.90 -9.00 -5.33
C CYS A 764 15.76 -8.71 -4.08
N PHE A 765 15.17 -8.91 -2.90
CA PHE A 765 15.78 -8.54 -1.61
C PHE A 765 17.22 -9.04 -1.41
N PRO A 766 17.60 -10.29 -1.76
CA PRO A 766 18.98 -10.77 -1.63
C PRO A 766 20.02 -9.92 -2.39
N ILE A 767 19.65 -9.36 -3.54
CA ILE A 767 20.53 -8.50 -4.36
C ILE A 767 20.73 -7.14 -3.69
N ARG A 768 19.65 -6.58 -3.12
CA ARG A 768 19.71 -5.31 -2.37
C ARG A 768 20.60 -5.45 -1.14
N VAL A 769 20.37 -6.50 -0.34
CA VAL A 769 21.15 -6.77 0.88
C VAL A 769 22.63 -7.03 0.57
N ALA A 770 22.96 -7.62 -0.59
CA ALA A 770 24.36 -7.78 -1.00
C ALA A 770 25.11 -6.44 -1.13
N HIS A 771 24.45 -5.34 -1.54
CA HIS A 771 25.09 -4.01 -1.58
C HIS A 771 25.48 -3.54 -0.17
N GLY A 772 24.61 -3.79 0.81
CA GLY A 772 24.87 -3.46 2.21
C GLY A 772 26.01 -4.28 2.80
N HIS A 773 26.10 -5.57 2.46
CA HIS A 773 27.24 -6.41 2.86
C HIS A 773 28.55 -5.93 2.26
N VAL A 774 28.55 -5.53 0.97
CA VAL A 774 29.75 -4.99 0.31
C VAL A 774 30.18 -3.68 0.97
N LYS A 775 29.24 -2.78 1.27
CA LYS A 775 29.53 -1.56 2.03
C LYS A 775 30.11 -1.89 3.41
N TRP A 776 29.49 -2.81 4.14
CA TRP A 776 29.97 -3.24 5.46
C TRP A 776 31.42 -3.74 5.39
N LEU A 777 31.77 -4.54 4.37
CA LEU A 777 33.13 -5.04 4.19
C LEU A 777 34.14 -3.92 4.00
N PHE A 778 33.85 -2.92 3.15
CA PHE A 778 34.75 -1.78 2.97
C PHE A 778 34.84 -0.89 4.21
N ASP A 779 33.71 -0.63 4.89
CA ASP A 779 33.68 0.13 6.14
C ASP A 779 34.48 -0.55 7.27
N ASN A 780 34.63 -1.88 7.21
CA ASN A 780 35.37 -2.70 8.17
C ASN A 780 36.74 -3.15 7.65
N GLY A 781 37.32 -2.41 6.70
CA GLY A 781 38.73 -2.54 6.34
C GLY A 781 39.08 -3.67 5.37
N ALA A 782 38.12 -4.16 4.57
CA ALA A 782 38.46 -5.06 3.46
C ALA A 782 39.31 -4.33 2.40
N ASP A 783 40.47 -4.88 2.06
CA ASP A 783 41.32 -4.34 0.98
C ASP A 783 40.67 -4.58 -0.38
N PHE A 784 40.13 -5.78 -0.59
CA PHE A 784 39.38 -6.17 -1.78
C PHE A 784 38.06 -6.82 -1.38
N VAL A 785 37.07 -6.78 -2.26
CA VAL A 785 35.81 -7.56 -2.10
C VAL A 785 35.66 -8.47 -3.29
N PHE A 786 35.49 -9.77 -3.05
CA PHE A 786 35.27 -10.76 -4.09
C PHE A 786 33.78 -10.94 -4.37
N LEU A 787 33.39 -10.64 -5.61
CA LEU A 787 32.01 -10.71 -6.06
C LEU A 787 32.00 -11.23 -7.51
N PRO A 788 31.97 -12.56 -7.73
CA PRO A 788 32.14 -13.13 -9.06
C PRO A 788 30.90 -12.92 -9.94
N ASN A 789 31.13 -12.77 -11.25
CA ASN A 789 30.10 -12.90 -12.28
C ASN A 789 29.88 -14.39 -12.55
N GLN A 790 29.06 -15.02 -11.71
CA GLN A 790 28.78 -16.45 -11.79
C GLN A 790 27.65 -16.72 -12.79
N ILE A 791 27.94 -17.44 -13.88
CA ILE A 791 27.02 -17.62 -15.02
C ILE A 791 26.19 -18.90 -14.91
N ASN A 792 26.82 -20.00 -14.50
CA ASN A 792 26.22 -21.32 -14.43
C ASN A 792 26.73 -22.10 -13.21
N GLU A 793 25.99 -23.16 -12.88
CA GLU A 793 26.29 -24.09 -11.79
C GLU A 793 26.35 -25.52 -12.33
N GLU A 794 27.12 -26.37 -11.66
CA GLU A 794 27.13 -27.82 -11.88
C GLU A 794 25.69 -28.38 -11.70
N THR A 795 25.33 -29.40 -12.47
CA THR A 795 24.00 -30.03 -12.39
C THR A 795 24.10 -31.52 -12.64
N GLU A 796 23.26 -32.30 -11.94
CA GLU A 796 23.10 -33.73 -12.15
C GLU A 796 22.43 -34.05 -13.50
N PHE A 797 21.82 -33.05 -14.15
CA PHE A 797 21.14 -33.19 -15.44
C PHE A 797 21.86 -32.39 -16.54
N PRO A 798 23.03 -32.85 -17.02
CA PRO A 798 23.86 -32.11 -17.97
C PRO A 798 23.18 -31.85 -19.32
N GLN A 799 22.11 -32.56 -19.65
CA GLN A 799 21.27 -32.31 -20.83
C GLN A 799 20.48 -30.99 -20.75
N TYR A 800 20.26 -30.45 -19.55
CA TYR A 800 19.59 -29.18 -19.35
C TYR A 800 20.59 -28.08 -19.04
N ASN A 801 20.26 -26.86 -19.45
CA ASN A 801 21.07 -25.71 -19.08
C ASN A 801 20.83 -25.31 -17.63
N SER A 802 21.89 -25.26 -16.83
CA SER A 802 21.90 -24.72 -15.47
C SER A 802 22.44 -23.30 -15.51
N HIS A 803 21.58 -22.30 -15.30
CA HIS A 803 21.97 -20.89 -15.30
C HIS A 803 21.73 -20.29 -13.92
N ALA A 804 22.67 -19.47 -13.46
CA ALA A 804 22.43 -18.61 -12.30
C ALA A 804 21.36 -17.56 -12.64
N CYS A 805 20.62 -17.10 -11.62
CA CYS A 805 19.64 -16.03 -11.78
C CYS A 805 20.28 -14.79 -12.47
N PRO A 806 19.65 -14.19 -13.50
CA PRO A 806 20.22 -13.02 -14.20
C PRO A 806 20.63 -11.89 -13.26
N TRP A 807 19.83 -11.62 -12.23
CA TRP A 807 20.18 -10.63 -11.20
C TRP A 807 21.48 -10.98 -10.47
N GLY A 808 21.65 -12.26 -10.10
CA GLY A 808 22.87 -12.75 -9.48
C GLY A 808 24.08 -12.67 -10.42
N GLN A 809 23.91 -13.01 -11.70
CA GLN A 809 24.97 -12.86 -12.71
C GLN A 809 25.44 -11.39 -12.79
N THR A 810 24.49 -10.44 -12.79
CA THR A 810 24.80 -9.01 -12.94
C THR A 810 25.22 -8.31 -11.65
N LEU A 811 25.08 -8.95 -10.49
CA LEU A 811 25.34 -8.39 -9.17
C LEU A 811 26.68 -7.61 -9.07
N PRO A 812 27.83 -8.14 -9.51
CA PRO A 812 29.07 -7.36 -9.44
C PRO A 812 29.05 -6.06 -10.22
N PHE A 813 28.41 -6.03 -11.39
CA PHE A 813 28.39 -4.85 -12.24
C PHE A 813 27.49 -3.76 -11.64
N VAL A 814 26.33 -4.15 -11.12
CA VAL A 814 25.40 -3.19 -10.49
C VAL A 814 25.96 -2.64 -9.18
N VAL A 815 26.65 -3.46 -8.38
CA VAL A 815 27.31 -3.01 -7.15
C VAL A 815 28.45 -2.03 -7.46
N ARG A 816 29.28 -2.30 -8.48
CA ARG A 816 30.36 -1.40 -8.90
C ARG A 816 29.85 -0.05 -9.42
N ALA A 817 28.67 -0.05 -10.05
CA ALA A 817 28.05 1.17 -10.57
C ALA A 817 27.23 1.94 -9.52
N ALA A 818 27.00 1.38 -8.34
CA ALA A 818 26.25 2.05 -7.28
C ALA A 818 27.04 3.27 -6.77
N GLY A 819 26.40 4.45 -6.73
CA GLY A 819 27.09 5.73 -6.44
C GLY A 819 27.93 5.71 -5.17
N GLY A 820 27.40 5.16 -4.07
CA GLY A 820 28.12 5.04 -2.78
C GLY A 820 29.23 3.99 -2.73
N LEU A 821 29.39 3.18 -3.78
CA LEU A 821 30.44 2.15 -3.90
C LEU A 821 31.36 2.36 -5.11
N ALA A 822 31.03 3.30 -6.01
CA ALA A 822 31.76 3.55 -7.25
C ALA A 822 33.26 3.87 -7.00
N GLN A 823 33.56 4.60 -5.92
CA GLN A 823 34.94 4.90 -5.51
C GLN A 823 35.77 3.64 -5.15
N HIS A 824 35.10 2.53 -4.81
CA HIS A 824 35.73 1.24 -4.53
C HIS A 824 35.74 0.31 -5.75
N GLY A 825 35.29 0.79 -6.92
CA GLY A 825 35.04 -0.04 -8.10
C GLY A 825 36.23 -0.86 -8.59
N GLU A 826 37.47 -0.39 -8.38
CA GLU A 826 38.70 -1.12 -8.74
C GLU A 826 39.07 -2.21 -7.72
N ARG A 827 38.59 -2.09 -6.48
CA ARG A 827 38.84 -3.05 -5.39
C ARG A 827 37.78 -4.14 -5.30
N ILE A 828 36.77 -4.11 -6.18
CA ILE A 828 35.75 -5.15 -6.31
C ILE A 828 36.19 -6.14 -7.40
N LEU A 829 36.60 -7.33 -6.98
CA LEU A 829 37.08 -8.40 -7.85
C LEU A 829 35.88 -9.16 -8.45
N CYS A 830 35.68 -9.04 -9.76
CA CYS A 830 34.53 -9.63 -10.46
C CYS A 830 34.90 -10.56 -11.62
N PRO A 831 35.63 -11.67 -11.37
CA PRO A 831 35.92 -12.63 -12.43
C PRO A 831 34.65 -13.31 -12.90
N ARG A 832 34.63 -13.68 -14.19
CA ARG A 832 33.57 -14.53 -14.74
C ARG A 832 33.84 -15.98 -14.35
N VAL A 833 32.86 -16.62 -13.71
CA VAL A 833 32.97 -18.00 -13.27
C VAL A 833 31.89 -18.84 -13.93
N ARG A 834 32.30 -19.99 -14.49
CA ARG A 834 31.43 -20.97 -15.13
C ARG A 834 31.75 -22.35 -14.56
N PHE A 835 30.94 -22.81 -13.60
CA PHE A 835 31.18 -24.10 -12.94
C PHE A 835 30.77 -25.30 -13.79
N ARG A 836 29.92 -25.12 -14.80
CA ARG A 836 29.48 -26.22 -15.67
C ARG A 836 30.46 -26.54 -16.82
N ASP A 837 31.25 -25.58 -17.25
CA ASP A 837 32.02 -25.68 -18.51
C ASP A 837 33.22 -26.65 -18.40
N GLY A 838 33.56 -27.10 -17.19
CA GLY A 838 34.70 -28.00 -16.96
C GLY A 838 36.02 -27.23 -16.78
N ARG A 839 37.15 -27.95 -16.91
CA ARG A 839 38.50 -27.37 -16.81
C ARG A 839 39.01 -26.75 -18.11
N GLU A 840 38.39 -27.10 -19.23
CA GLU A 840 38.70 -26.61 -20.59
C GLU A 840 37.74 -25.48 -20.95
#